data_AF-A0A942S9I6-F1
#
_entry.id   AF-A0A942S9I6-F1
#
_cell.length_a   1.000
_cell.length_b   1.000
_cell.length_c   1.000
_cell.angle_alpha   90.00
_cell.angle_beta   90.00
_cell.angle_gamma   90.00
#
_symmetry.space_group_name_H-M   'P 1'
#
loop_
_entity.id
_entity.type
_entity.pdbx_description
1 polymer ?
#
loop_
_entity_poly.entity_id
_entity_poly.type
_entity_poly.pdbx_seq_one_letter_code
_entity_poly.pdbx_strand_id
1 'polypeptide(L)'
;MKVFLQFLNCKLLFALLSVFVFIDLNGQEIQSVTLHLNSKTNSDNGLLINQSFLNTLSTGTSKPLQQLQIDIQVEYSCSIGEVGFYENDVILHIKKVKADGDDIYRGFSIAKYLIPDNFSGNYFIKEGSRVISSSAFKVQTASGSNITKIGIVEQGKEKNLVAEAILNSFSYSPETRNRFQEAISQINEYWAARNLIDSLISQANASENIIIEEPAAIFVFWDKLRKTRLLSDQVLNKTNAITPDSDPANIEGKKIIIDRLITRYATLYNSAINKKQVDIAFARNLAEKQLQAMSGFIQKSSYSDFRDSDFLVTASKLHLDNEFSSMLKLSSPKTDQQLAAGLLFGGLVSVADSLFAKSNFSNALSYYEDAIKMNDVFDFVEDKAALTERTDAAKLGLLQSHLKIAARAVESGNEVLANNYKQKSNTFVSEQLNENLIGQLPEQSDALIQTYIRKGNNFLDNLMYNDAIKIFELASSTARDFYNIKHNEQITQGLFAAYRAVYIDLVNQAESFFSEGRHDEAKRRLQQAIDYRQDHVTYLRTSTEALYLQNRIKSADNTALNSTPNNSLKRQLLGEAGMSANDGTLRISDPVLIKNAKKDIIDQLKAAQLKVWGNSIDEAWIIYGSALENLKRYGLEGDNDIKKVIEELDQRMIERICLNNKFRTEDLMSNVKSNVRNRKYENLKTMLEEVISIATNNQGCGIKFGEANEIYDFHVQLFQYQQDYSNVLNKLYSESIYGAAEGYLNFDQTIEMYQLRRFGIQHVTFKEFLIKQNNSTMTIQAIMHFVDNINIDGVLEYLEVLKNQSFNIDQSFDMQQRVGTLLAVADNTVVIVKPEAHILKITGGDSRLNELKRSYIRSMKELKRSKR
;
A
#
# COMPACT_ATOMS: atom_id res chain seq x y z
N MET A 1 -67.21 -1.18 46.07
CA MET A 1 -68.36 -1.11 45.15
C MET A 1 -67.87 -0.49 43.85
N LYS A 2 -67.92 -1.27 42.75
CA LYS A 2 -67.68 -0.86 41.34
C LYS A 2 -66.43 -0.01 41.06
N VAL A 3 -65.29 -0.66 40.80
CA VAL A 3 -64.32 -0.46 39.66
C VAL A 3 -63.18 -1.47 39.88
N PHE A 4 -63.44 -2.77 39.71
CA PHE A 4 -62.37 -3.80 39.80
C PHE A 4 -62.65 -5.02 38.90
N LEU A 5 -63.33 -4.79 37.77
CA LEU A 5 -63.78 -5.86 36.87
C LEU A 5 -63.74 -5.40 35.41
N GLN A 6 -62.54 -5.03 34.92
CA GLN A 6 -62.32 -4.89 33.47
C GLN A 6 -60.85 -4.92 33.01
N PHE A 7 -59.94 -5.52 33.78
CA PHE A 7 -58.54 -5.69 33.36
C PHE A 7 -58.01 -7.14 33.45
N LEU A 8 -58.86 -8.12 33.75
CA LEU A 8 -58.43 -9.52 33.89
C LEU A 8 -58.70 -10.43 32.68
N ASN A 9 -59.24 -9.91 31.57
CA ASN A 9 -59.61 -10.73 30.40
C ASN A 9 -58.78 -10.49 29.12
N CYS A 10 -57.65 -9.78 29.18
CA CYS A 10 -56.76 -9.62 28.01
C CYS A 10 -55.43 -10.38 28.12
N LYS A 11 -55.09 -10.96 29.28
CA LYS A 11 -53.86 -11.76 29.44
C LYS A 11 -54.03 -13.26 29.19
N LEU A 12 -55.27 -13.78 29.16
CA LEU A 12 -55.50 -15.20 28.86
C LEU A 12 -55.68 -15.48 27.36
N LEU A 13 -56.03 -14.48 26.54
CA LEU A 13 -56.19 -14.66 25.09
C LEU A 13 -54.89 -14.50 24.29
N PHE A 14 -53.87 -13.84 24.86
CA PHE A 14 -52.55 -13.72 24.22
C PHE A 14 -51.60 -14.90 24.52
N ALA A 15 -51.94 -15.73 25.53
CA ALA A 15 -51.19 -16.93 25.86
C ALA A 15 -51.63 -18.18 25.05
N LEU A 16 -52.72 -18.10 24.28
CA LEU A 16 -53.26 -19.23 23.50
C LEU A 16 -53.07 -19.09 21.98
N LEU A 17 -52.44 -18.00 21.50
CA LEU A 17 -52.12 -17.77 20.08
C LEU A 17 -50.61 -17.70 19.79
N SER A 18 -49.76 -18.05 20.76
CA SER A 18 -48.31 -18.25 20.59
C SER A 18 -47.91 -19.71 20.81
N VAL A 19 -48.77 -20.65 20.40
CA VAL A 19 -48.32 -21.99 20.03
C VAL A 19 -47.65 -21.84 18.66
N PHE A 20 -46.47 -21.21 18.65
CA PHE A 20 -45.47 -21.54 17.66
C PHE A 20 -45.23 -23.03 17.84
N VAL A 21 -45.62 -23.79 16.82
CA VAL A 21 -45.22 -25.18 16.69
C VAL A 21 -43.70 -25.16 16.63
N PHE A 22 -43.03 -25.31 17.78
CA PHE A 22 -41.70 -25.88 17.83
C PHE A 22 -41.88 -27.30 17.34
N ILE A 23 -41.88 -27.46 16.02
CA ILE A 23 -41.53 -28.73 15.41
C ILE A 23 -40.18 -29.05 16.02
N ASP A 24 -40.08 -30.19 16.70
CA ASP A 24 -38.82 -30.74 17.16
C ASP A 24 -37.85 -30.69 15.97
N LEU A 25 -36.99 -29.66 15.98
CA LEU A 25 -35.83 -29.57 15.11
C LEU A 25 -35.00 -30.79 15.50
N ASN A 26 -35.14 -31.86 14.72
CA ASN A 26 -34.29 -33.05 14.76
C ASN A 26 -32.89 -32.61 15.18
N GLY A 27 -32.43 -33.07 16.35
CA GLY A 27 -31.23 -32.57 17.00
C GLY A 27 -30.07 -32.49 16.01
N GLN A 28 -29.78 -31.29 15.53
CA GLN A 28 -28.69 -31.09 14.60
C GLN A 28 -27.39 -31.31 15.34
N GLU A 29 -26.61 -32.25 14.81
CA GLU A 29 -25.33 -32.62 15.38
C GLU A 29 -24.40 -31.41 15.35
N ILE A 30 -23.89 -31.02 16.53
CA ILE A 30 -22.89 -29.96 16.65
C ILE A 30 -21.58 -30.55 16.16
N GLN A 31 -21.04 -29.97 15.11
CA GLN A 31 -19.73 -30.32 14.59
C GLN A 31 -18.67 -29.42 15.22
N SER A 32 -17.48 -29.98 15.45
CA SER A 32 -16.32 -29.24 15.94
C SER A 32 -15.14 -29.49 15.02
N VAL A 33 -14.47 -28.41 14.61
CA VAL A 33 -13.26 -28.46 13.78
C VAL A 33 -12.19 -27.57 14.40
N THR A 34 -10.92 -28.00 14.28
CA THR A 34 -9.77 -27.17 14.61
C THR A 34 -9.06 -26.78 13.32
N LEU A 35 -8.94 -25.48 13.08
CA LEU A 35 -8.24 -24.92 11.93
C LEU A 35 -6.94 -24.29 12.41
N HIS A 36 -5.84 -24.50 11.68
CA HIS A 36 -4.51 -24.08 12.10
C HIS A 36 -4.01 -22.86 11.33
N LEU A 37 -3.58 -21.84 12.07
CA LEU A 37 -2.86 -20.69 11.55
C LEU A 37 -1.39 -20.79 11.90
N ASN A 38 -0.57 -21.12 10.90
CA ASN A 38 0.88 -21.14 11.00
C ASN A 38 1.52 -20.66 9.68
N SER A 39 2.83 -20.42 9.71
CA SER A 39 3.55 -19.89 8.54
C SER A 39 3.55 -20.82 7.31
N LYS A 40 3.40 -22.13 7.51
CA LYS A 40 3.41 -23.13 6.41
C LYS A 40 2.06 -23.25 5.72
N THR A 41 0.95 -23.18 6.47
CA THR A 41 -0.40 -23.34 5.91
C THR A 41 -0.90 -22.09 5.16
N ASN A 42 -0.27 -20.94 5.39
CA ASN A 42 -0.65 -19.68 4.75
C ASN A 42 0.07 -19.39 3.43
N SER A 43 1.25 -19.97 3.16
CA SER A 43 1.94 -19.78 1.88
C SER A 43 1.10 -20.27 0.71
N ASP A 44 0.29 -21.30 0.94
CA ASP A 44 -0.48 -21.99 -0.09
C ASP A 44 -1.85 -21.32 -0.35
N ASN A 45 -2.34 -20.50 0.60
CA ASN A 45 -3.67 -19.88 0.54
C ASN A 45 -3.65 -18.37 0.25
N GLY A 46 -2.48 -17.74 0.09
CA GLY A 46 -2.37 -16.35 -0.41
C GLY A 46 -3.00 -15.26 0.46
N LEU A 47 -3.41 -15.55 1.70
CA LEU A 47 -4.08 -14.58 2.57
C LEU A 47 -3.06 -13.73 3.34
N LEU A 48 -2.55 -12.69 2.67
CA LEU A 48 -1.67 -11.65 3.24
C LEU A 48 -2.13 -11.14 4.62
N ILE A 49 -3.45 -11.08 4.84
CA ILE A 49 -4.03 -10.66 6.12
C ILE A 49 -3.67 -11.63 7.24
N ASN A 50 -3.81 -12.95 7.04
CA ASN A 50 -3.49 -13.95 8.06
C ASN A 50 -2.01 -13.90 8.45
N GLN A 51 -1.13 -13.68 7.46
CA GLN A 51 0.31 -13.52 7.71
C GLN A 51 0.62 -12.28 8.56
N SER A 52 -0.17 -11.21 8.44
CA SER A 52 0.03 -10.00 9.23
C SER A 52 -0.19 -10.22 10.74
N PHE A 53 -1.09 -11.12 11.12
CA PHE A 53 -1.31 -11.51 12.52
C PHE A 53 -0.07 -12.24 13.07
N LEU A 54 0.41 -13.25 12.35
CA LEU A 54 1.60 -14.02 12.74
C LEU A 54 2.86 -13.15 12.80
N ASN A 55 3.06 -12.26 11.81
CA ASN A 55 4.18 -11.33 11.83
C ASN A 55 4.12 -10.42 13.06
N THR A 56 2.94 -9.85 13.36
CA THR A 56 2.75 -8.99 14.53
C THR A 56 3.03 -9.77 15.83
N LEU A 57 2.49 -10.98 15.95
CA LEU A 57 2.75 -11.87 17.09
C LEU A 57 4.23 -12.18 17.28
N SER A 58 4.96 -12.44 16.19
CA SER A 58 6.40 -12.75 16.25
C SER A 58 7.22 -11.58 16.81
N THR A 59 6.71 -10.35 16.71
CA THR A 59 7.41 -9.19 17.26
C THR A 59 7.22 -9.01 18.77
N GLY A 60 6.15 -9.55 19.38
CA GLY A 60 5.91 -9.43 20.82
C GLY A 60 5.97 -10.75 21.59
N THR A 61 6.17 -11.85 20.89
CA THR A 61 6.53 -13.15 21.47
C THR A 61 8.04 -13.34 21.36
N SER A 62 8.63 -14.16 22.23
CA SER A 62 10.03 -14.59 22.09
C SER A 62 10.22 -15.70 21.04
N LYS A 63 9.15 -16.05 20.31
CA LYS A 63 9.13 -17.14 19.34
C LYS A 63 9.35 -16.61 17.92
N PRO A 64 10.20 -17.25 17.11
CA PRO A 64 10.32 -16.92 15.70
C PRO A 64 9.03 -17.29 14.94
N LEU A 65 8.77 -16.60 13.83
CA LEU A 65 7.57 -16.74 13.00
C LEU A 65 7.24 -18.19 12.61
N GLN A 66 8.25 -19.04 12.40
CA GLN A 66 8.07 -20.44 12.00
C GLN A 66 7.57 -21.34 13.13
N GLN A 67 7.74 -20.91 14.38
CA GLN A 67 7.31 -21.65 15.58
C GLN A 67 5.95 -21.18 16.09
N LEU A 68 5.39 -20.13 15.51
CA LEU A 68 4.07 -19.63 15.90
C LEU A 68 2.96 -20.53 15.37
N GLN A 69 2.07 -20.93 16.26
CA GLN A 69 0.89 -21.70 15.95
C GLN A 69 -0.32 -21.16 16.73
N ILE A 70 -1.38 -20.83 15.98
CA ILE A 70 -2.69 -20.52 16.55
C ILE A 70 -3.68 -21.58 16.08
N ASP A 71 -4.43 -22.14 17.03
CA ASP A 71 -5.47 -23.12 16.78
C ASP A 71 -6.84 -22.44 16.94
N ILE A 72 -7.64 -22.43 15.86
CA ILE A 72 -9.00 -21.91 15.86
C ILE A 72 -9.98 -23.07 15.95
N GLN A 73 -10.59 -23.22 17.12
CA GLN A 73 -11.64 -24.20 17.38
C GLN A 73 -13.00 -23.59 17.05
N VAL A 74 -13.72 -24.20 16.12
CA VAL A 74 -15.05 -23.75 15.67
C VAL A 74 -16.07 -24.83 15.98
N GLU A 75 -17.10 -24.49 16.75
CA GLU A 75 -18.30 -25.30 16.95
C GLU A 75 -19.43 -24.75 16.07
N TYR A 76 -19.97 -25.56 15.17
CA TYR A 76 -20.98 -25.14 14.21
C TYR A 76 -22.03 -26.22 13.93
N SER A 77 -23.16 -25.83 13.36
CA SER A 77 -24.17 -26.74 12.82
C SER A 77 -24.71 -26.23 11.49
N CYS A 78 -25.14 -27.13 10.61
CA CYS A 78 -25.73 -26.77 9.32
C CYS A 78 -27.20 -27.19 9.29
N SER A 79 -28.07 -26.32 8.79
CA SER A 79 -29.51 -26.55 8.74
C SER A 79 -30.09 -26.14 7.41
N ILE A 80 -31.23 -26.73 7.03
CA ILE A 80 -32.04 -26.27 5.91
C ILE A 80 -33.24 -25.51 6.50
N GLY A 81 -33.38 -24.23 6.17
CA GLY A 81 -34.49 -23.37 6.60
C GLY A 81 -35.44 -23.07 5.44
N GLU A 82 -36.75 -23.16 5.69
CA GLU A 82 -37.77 -22.77 4.69
C GLU A 82 -37.89 -21.24 4.63
N VAL A 83 -37.64 -20.66 3.45
CA VAL A 83 -37.72 -19.19 3.24
C VAL A 83 -38.83 -18.83 2.24
N GLY A 84 -39.33 -19.79 1.45
CA GLY A 84 -40.45 -19.58 0.53
C GLY A 84 -41.07 -20.88 0.00
N PHE A 85 -42.03 -20.75 -0.92
CA PHE A 85 -42.80 -21.87 -1.48
C PHE A 85 -41.99 -22.82 -2.39
N TYR A 86 -40.80 -22.43 -2.83
CA TYR A 86 -40.02 -23.19 -3.83
C TYR A 86 -38.53 -23.34 -3.49
N GLU A 87 -38.04 -22.65 -2.46
CA GLU A 87 -36.62 -22.58 -2.13
C GLU A 87 -36.39 -22.73 -0.63
N ASN A 88 -35.43 -23.58 -0.28
CA ASN A 88 -34.94 -23.72 1.09
C ASN A 88 -33.51 -23.20 1.18
N ASP A 89 -33.24 -22.42 2.23
CA ASP A 89 -31.91 -21.88 2.47
C ASP A 89 -31.06 -22.87 3.26
N VAL A 90 -29.82 -23.07 2.81
CA VAL A 90 -28.80 -23.74 3.62
C VAL A 90 -28.19 -22.70 4.54
N ILE A 91 -28.33 -22.93 5.83
CA ILE A 91 -27.94 -22.00 6.88
C ILE A 91 -26.83 -22.64 7.72
N LEU A 92 -25.70 -21.95 7.82
CA LEU A 92 -24.62 -22.28 8.74
C LEU A 92 -24.82 -21.52 10.05
N HIS A 93 -24.79 -22.25 11.17
CA HIS A 93 -24.84 -21.72 12.52
C HIS A 93 -23.48 -21.87 13.19
N ILE A 94 -22.72 -20.79 13.32
CA ILE A 94 -21.45 -20.79 14.07
C ILE A 94 -21.76 -20.51 15.54
N LYS A 95 -21.74 -21.55 16.37
CA LYS A 95 -22.15 -21.47 17.78
C LYS A 95 -21.07 -20.85 18.66
N LYS A 96 -19.82 -21.24 18.44
CA LYS A 96 -18.68 -20.82 19.26
C LYS A 96 -17.40 -20.87 18.46
N VAL A 97 -16.57 -19.86 18.64
CA VAL A 97 -15.21 -19.82 18.10
C VAL A 97 -14.25 -19.49 19.23
N LYS A 98 -13.19 -20.29 19.36
CA LYS A 98 -12.12 -20.08 20.34
C LYS A 98 -10.78 -20.09 19.61
N ALA A 99 -9.91 -19.14 19.94
CA ALA A 99 -8.50 -19.18 19.55
C ALA A 99 -7.67 -19.69 20.73
N ASP A 100 -6.67 -20.53 20.45
CA ASP A 100 -5.74 -21.11 21.41
C ASP A 100 -4.32 -21.19 20.81
N GLY A 101 -3.33 -21.58 21.61
CA GLY A 101 -1.93 -21.71 21.17
C GLY A 101 -1.07 -20.50 21.54
N ASP A 102 -0.47 -19.84 20.54
CA ASP A 102 0.33 -18.62 20.73
C ASP A 102 -0.54 -17.36 20.83
N ASP A 103 -1.41 -17.35 21.84
CA ASP A 103 -2.42 -16.32 22.09
C ASP A 103 -2.00 -15.28 23.15
N ILE A 104 -0.74 -15.29 23.57
CA ILE A 104 -0.17 -14.34 24.55
C ILE A 104 0.80 -13.40 23.84
N TYR A 105 0.55 -12.10 23.95
CA TYR A 105 1.42 -11.04 23.45
C TYR A 105 1.94 -10.18 24.61
N ARG A 106 3.25 -10.21 24.86
CA ARG A 106 3.92 -9.50 25.98
C ARG A 106 3.24 -9.66 27.34
N GLY A 107 2.75 -10.87 27.63
CA GLY A 107 2.07 -11.21 28.90
C GLY A 107 0.57 -10.93 28.94
N PHE A 108 -0.01 -10.40 27.87
CA PHE A 108 -1.45 -10.17 27.73
C PHE A 108 -2.08 -11.25 26.84
N SER A 109 -3.20 -11.84 27.25
CA SER A 109 -3.96 -12.73 26.37
C SER A 109 -4.71 -11.91 25.32
N ILE A 110 -4.58 -12.32 24.06
CA ILE A 110 -5.20 -11.71 22.89
C ILE A 110 -6.09 -12.69 22.12
N ALA A 111 -6.41 -13.85 22.70
CA ALA A 111 -7.26 -14.88 22.09
C ALA A 111 -8.55 -14.31 21.46
N LYS A 112 -9.20 -13.37 22.15
CA LYS A 112 -10.45 -12.75 21.67
C LYS A 112 -10.29 -11.94 20.39
N TYR A 113 -9.09 -11.44 20.11
CA TYR A 113 -8.76 -10.68 18.89
C TYR A 113 -8.22 -11.57 17.76
N LEU A 114 -7.96 -12.85 18.04
CA LEU A 114 -7.52 -13.85 17.07
C LEU A 114 -8.68 -14.65 16.48
N ILE A 115 -9.92 -14.35 16.88
CA ILE A 115 -11.13 -14.99 16.35
C ILE A 115 -11.39 -14.49 14.92
N PRO A 116 -11.38 -15.37 13.91
CA PRO A 116 -11.69 -14.98 12.54
C PRO A 116 -13.19 -14.74 12.34
N ASP A 117 -13.50 -13.95 11.32
CA ASP A 117 -14.87 -13.61 10.94
C ASP A 117 -15.22 -13.98 9.51
N ASN A 118 -14.28 -14.54 8.74
CA ASN A 118 -14.54 -15.13 7.44
C ASN A 118 -14.23 -16.63 7.46
N PHE A 119 -15.17 -17.44 7.02
CA PHE A 119 -15.03 -18.89 6.93
C PHE A 119 -15.34 -19.37 5.51
N SER A 120 -14.64 -20.41 5.07
CA SER A 120 -14.91 -21.07 3.80
C SER A 120 -14.81 -22.57 3.90
N GLY A 121 -15.60 -23.25 3.09
CA GLY A 121 -15.79 -24.68 3.18
C GLY A 121 -16.63 -25.22 2.04
N ASN A 122 -17.07 -26.45 2.19
CA ASN A 122 -18.03 -27.10 1.29
C ASN A 122 -19.25 -27.52 2.11
N TYR A 123 -20.44 -27.38 1.54
CA TYR A 123 -21.64 -27.99 2.09
C TYR A 123 -22.15 -29.09 1.16
N PHE A 124 -22.79 -30.08 1.75
CA PHE A 124 -23.32 -31.26 1.10
C PHE A 124 -24.79 -31.39 1.48
N ILE A 125 -25.65 -31.54 0.48
CA ILE A 125 -27.05 -31.90 0.71
C ILE A 125 -27.17 -33.40 0.51
N LYS A 126 -27.67 -34.09 1.53
CA LYS A 126 -27.79 -35.54 1.56
C LYS A 126 -29.24 -35.96 1.73
N GLU A 127 -29.62 -37.05 1.07
CA GLU A 127 -30.82 -37.82 1.37
C GLU A 127 -30.36 -39.22 1.83
N GLY A 128 -30.48 -39.48 3.13
CA GLY A 128 -29.82 -40.62 3.76
C GLY A 128 -28.30 -40.55 3.60
N SER A 129 -27.70 -41.56 2.97
CA SER A 129 -26.25 -41.64 2.72
C SER A 129 -25.81 -41.06 1.37
N ARG A 130 -26.74 -40.69 0.49
CA ARG A 130 -26.44 -40.22 -0.87
C ARG A 130 -26.27 -38.70 -0.88
N VAL A 131 -25.14 -38.22 -1.39
CA VAL A 131 -24.93 -36.79 -1.67
C VAL A 131 -25.70 -36.43 -2.95
N ILE A 132 -26.63 -35.48 -2.83
CA ILE A 132 -27.44 -34.95 -3.93
C ILE A 132 -26.70 -33.79 -4.59
N SER A 133 -26.19 -32.87 -3.78
CA SER A 133 -25.43 -31.71 -4.26
C SER A 133 -24.30 -31.36 -3.30
N SER A 134 -23.27 -30.72 -3.84
CA SER A 134 -22.16 -30.17 -3.09
C SER A 134 -21.75 -28.84 -3.68
N SER A 135 -21.54 -27.84 -2.84
CA SER A 135 -21.10 -26.52 -3.28
C SER A 135 -20.10 -25.94 -2.29
N ALA A 136 -19.14 -25.17 -2.81
CA ALA A 136 -18.26 -24.37 -1.99
C ALA A 136 -19.01 -23.14 -1.46
N PHE A 137 -18.67 -22.69 -0.26
CA PHE A 137 -19.19 -21.47 0.32
C PHE A 137 -18.08 -20.61 0.92
N LYS A 138 -18.34 -19.31 0.98
CA LYS A 138 -17.57 -18.34 1.74
C LYS A 138 -18.55 -17.42 2.46
N VAL A 139 -18.39 -17.31 3.78
CA VAL A 139 -19.26 -16.49 4.62
C VAL A 139 -18.45 -15.57 5.50
N GLN A 140 -19.00 -14.38 5.73
CA GLN A 140 -18.55 -13.46 6.74
C GLN A 140 -19.56 -13.45 7.89
N THR A 141 -19.14 -13.83 9.09
CA THR A 141 -19.97 -13.67 10.29
C THR A 141 -19.91 -12.22 10.73
N ALA A 142 -21.04 -11.51 10.70
CA ALA A 142 -21.14 -10.21 11.35
C ALA A 142 -20.87 -10.37 12.85
N SER A 143 -20.23 -9.37 13.48
CA SER A 143 -19.98 -9.39 14.93
C SER A 143 -21.31 -9.57 15.69
N GLY A 144 -21.55 -10.78 16.21
CA GLY A 144 -22.76 -11.14 16.95
C GLY A 144 -23.86 -11.89 16.17
N SER A 145 -23.74 -12.06 14.84
CA SER A 145 -24.61 -12.97 14.09
C SER A 145 -23.98 -14.34 13.96
N ASN A 146 -24.59 -15.34 14.60
CA ASN A 146 -24.17 -16.72 14.53
C ASN A 146 -24.77 -17.46 13.32
N ILE A 147 -25.54 -16.78 12.47
CA ILE A 147 -26.35 -17.41 11.42
C ILE A 147 -25.98 -16.80 10.07
N THR A 148 -25.65 -17.62 9.08
CA THR A 148 -25.34 -17.14 7.72
C THR A 148 -25.86 -18.09 6.65
N LYS A 149 -26.52 -17.55 5.63
CA LYS A 149 -26.95 -18.30 4.44
C LYS A 149 -25.71 -18.68 3.62
N ILE A 150 -25.55 -19.97 3.33
CA ILE A 150 -24.41 -20.52 2.56
C ILE A 150 -24.81 -21.07 1.20
N GLY A 151 -26.10 -21.25 0.96
CA GLY A 151 -26.61 -21.81 -0.30
C GLY A 151 -28.13 -21.84 -0.36
N ILE A 152 -28.64 -22.31 -1.49
CA ILE A 152 -30.06 -22.53 -1.75
C ILE A 152 -30.23 -23.97 -2.25
N VAL A 153 -31.31 -24.61 -1.85
CA VAL A 153 -31.75 -25.92 -2.34
C VAL A 153 -33.12 -25.75 -2.96
N GLU A 154 -33.26 -26.09 -4.24
CA GLU A 154 -34.56 -26.13 -4.91
C GLU A 154 -35.43 -27.23 -4.29
N GLN A 155 -36.72 -26.96 -4.04
CA GLN A 155 -37.63 -27.97 -3.51
C GLN A 155 -37.90 -29.08 -4.54
N GLY A 156 -37.16 -30.19 -4.42
CA GLY A 156 -37.40 -31.44 -5.12
C GLY A 156 -38.50 -32.30 -4.48
N LYS A 157 -38.79 -33.47 -5.09
CA LYS A 157 -39.68 -34.49 -4.50
C LYS A 157 -39.04 -35.27 -3.34
N GLU A 158 -37.75 -35.02 -3.06
CA GLU A 158 -37.01 -35.69 -2.00
C GLU A 158 -37.60 -35.38 -0.63
N LYS A 159 -37.71 -36.40 0.22
CA LYS A 159 -38.19 -36.27 1.60
C LYS A 159 -37.01 -36.55 2.52
N ASN A 160 -36.80 -35.69 3.52
CA ASN A 160 -35.73 -35.79 4.54
C ASN A 160 -34.33 -35.40 4.04
N LEU A 161 -34.22 -34.20 3.46
CA LEU A 161 -32.92 -33.61 3.14
C LEU A 161 -32.18 -33.19 4.43
N VAL A 162 -30.88 -33.51 4.49
CA VAL A 162 -29.96 -33.07 5.56
C VAL A 162 -28.83 -32.28 4.92
N ALA A 163 -28.50 -31.13 5.49
CA ALA A 163 -27.32 -30.37 5.10
C ALA A 163 -26.17 -30.66 6.07
N GLU A 164 -25.00 -30.92 5.52
CA GLU A 164 -23.74 -31.07 6.25
C GLU A 164 -22.73 -30.07 5.71
N ALA A 165 -21.97 -29.39 6.58
CA ALA A 165 -20.94 -28.46 6.15
C ALA A 165 -19.57 -28.91 6.67
N ILE A 166 -18.52 -28.74 5.86
CA ILE A 166 -17.13 -28.96 6.26
C ILE A 166 -16.40 -27.63 6.07
N LEU A 167 -15.94 -27.06 7.18
CA LEU A 167 -15.10 -25.87 7.16
C LEU A 167 -13.65 -26.26 6.86
N ASN A 168 -13.08 -25.68 5.81
CA ASN A 168 -11.74 -26.00 5.34
C ASN A 168 -10.73 -24.90 5.70
N SER A 169 -11.18 -23.64 5.75
CA SER A 169 -10.29 -22.51 5.98
C SER A 169 -11.02 -21.31 6.59
N PHE A 170 -10.23 -20.34 7.04
CA PHE A 170 -10.70 -19.07 7.56
C PHE A 170 -9.81 -17.91 7.11
N SER A 171 -10.35 -16.69 7.23
CA SER A 171 -9.59 -15.46 7.05
C SER A 171 -10.11 -14.37 7.98
N TYR A 172 -9.37 -13.28 8.08
CA TYR A 172 -9.79 -12.09 8.84
C TYR A 172 -10.23 -10.98 7.89
N SER A 173 -11.32 -10.31 8.24
CA SER A 173 -11.70 -9.04 7.62
C SER A 173 -10.73 -7.91 7.98
N PRO A 174 -10.73 -6.81 7.21
CA PRO A 174 -10.04 -5.58 7.59
C PRO A 174 -10.45 -5.07 8.98
N GLU A 175 -11.72 -5.18 9.36
CA GLU A 175 -12.23 -4.71 10.65
C GLU A 175 -11.65 -5.52 11.80
N THR A 176 -11.60 -6.85 11.67
CA THR A 176 -11.01 -7.72 12.69
C THR A 176 -9.50 -7.52 12.79
N ARG A 177 -8.81 -7.31 11.66
CA ARG A 177 -7.39 -6.92 11.65
C ARG A 177 -7.17 -5.60 12.39
N ASN A 178 -7.99 -4.59 12.16
CA ASN A 178 -7.85 -3.29 12.83
C ASN A 178 -8.05 -3.39 14.34
N ARG A 179 -9.07 -4.14 14.80
CA ARG A 179 -9.29 -4.41 16.24
C ARG A 179 -8.10 -5.12 16.88
N PHE A 180 -7.52 -6.09 16.18
CA PHE A 180 -6.31 -6.77 16.63
C PHE A 180 -5.12 -5.81 16.72
N GLN A 181 -4.87 -5.01 15.68
CA GLN A 181 -3.80 -4.03 15.67
C GLN A 181 -3.95 -2.97 16.77
N GLU A 182 -5.17 -2.51 17.03
CA GLU A 182 -5.48 -1.60 18.13
C GLU A 182 -5.13 -2.22 19.48
N ALA A 183 -5.53 -3.48 19.73
CA ALA A 183 -5.19 -4.19 20.96
C ALA A 183 -3.67 -4.34 21.14
N ILE A 184 -2.94 -4.67 20.07
CA ILE A 184 -1.48 -4.75 20.09
C ILE A 184 -0.84 -3.39 20.38
N SER A 185 -1.35 -2.32 19.77
CA SER A 185 -0.89 -0.94 20.02
C SER A 185 -1.05 -0.57 21.48
N GLN A 186 -2.21 -0.84 22.07
CA GLN A 186 -2.49 -0.57 23.48
C GLN A 186 -1.57 -1.35 24.43
N ILE A 187 -1.26 -2.63 24.13
CA ILE A 187 -0.29 -3.42 24.91
C ILE A 187 1.13 -2.84 24.78
N ASN A 188 1.51 -2.38 23.58
CA ASN A 188 2.81 -1.75 23.38
C ASN A 188 2.92 -0.40 24.12
N GLU A 189 1.88 0.45 24.06
CA GLU A 189 1.77 1.69 24.83
C GLU A 189 1.91 1.43 26.34
N TYR A 190 1.31 0.35 26.86
CA TYR A 190 1.46 -0.09 28.25
C TYR A 190 2.91 -0.33 28.67
N TRP A 191 3.65 -1.12 27.89
CA TRP A 191 5.03 -1.38 28.22
C TRP A 191 5.93 -0.14 28.01
N ALA A 192 5.64 0.68 27.01
CA ALA A 192 6.34 1.94 26.77
C ALA A 192 6.15 2.92 27.95
N ALA A 193 4.92 3.03 28.47
CA ALA A 193 4.62 3.81 29.66
C ALA A 193 5.42 3.33 30.87
N ARG A 194 5.45 2.00 31.11
CA ARG A 194 6.28 1.42 32.18
C ARG A 194 7.76 1.75 32.01
N ASN A 195 8.31 1.60 30.81
CA ASN A 195 9.73 1.89 30.54
C ASN A 195 10.05 3.37 30.78
N LEU A 196 9.14 4.28 30.41
CA LEU A 196 9.30 5.71 30.67
C LEU A 196 9.23 6.03 32.18
N ILE A 197 8.27 5.46 32.90
CA ILE A 197 8.14 5.59 34.36
C ILE A 197 9.44 5.14 35.05
N ASP A 198 9.94 3.94 34.73
CA ASP A 198 11.15 3.39 35.36
C ASP A 198 12.37 4.28 35.07
N SER A 199 12.48 4.79 33.84
CA SER A 199 13.52 5.75 33.47
C SER A 199 13.43 7.04 34.28
N LEU A 200 12.24 7.59 34.50
CA LEU A 200 12.06 8.84 35.24
C LEU A 200 12.30 8.65 36.74
N ILE A 201 11.84 7.54 37.33
CA ILE A 201 12.14 7.20 38.73
C ILE A 201 13.66 7.05 38.91
N SER A 202 14.34 6.35 38.01
CA SER A 202 15.79 6.20 38.06
C SER A 202 16.52 7.55 37.96
N GLN A 203 16.07 8.45 37.08
CA GLN A 203 16.64 9.79 36.95
C GLN A 203 16.41 10.64 38.21
N ALA A 204 15.23 10.55 38.82
CA ALA A 204 14.92 11.22 40.07
C ALA A 204 15.83 10.74 41.21
N ASN A 205 16.00 9.42 41.35
CA ASN A 205 16.87 8.81 42.36
C ASN A 205 18.34 9.19 42.17
N ALA A 206 18.83 9.20 40.92
CA ALA A 206 20.19 9.65 40.61
C ALA A 206 20.40 11.13 40.95
N SER A 207 19.34 11.93 40.84
CA SER A 207 19.36 13.36 41.16
C SER A 207 19.20 13.67 42.64
N GLU A 208 18.87 12.70 43.51
CA GLU A 208 18.75 12.97 44.96
C GLU A 208 20.07 13.44 45.59
N ASN A 209 21.20 13.04 44.99
CA ASN A 209 22.54 13.41 45.44
C ASN A 209 23.11 14.66 44.73
N ILE A 210 22.39 15.21 43.74
CA ILE A 210 22.83 16.37 42.96
C ILE A 210 21.81 17.48 43.19
N ILE A 211 22.24 18.58 43.81
CA ILE A 211 21.37 19.76 43.98
C ILE A 211 21.09 20.31 42.58
N ILE A 212 19.91 20.03 42.03
CA ILE A 212 19.44 20.67 40.80
C ILE A 212 19.07 22.11 41.17
N GLU A 213 19.98 23.06 40.94
CA GLU A 213 19.78 24.48 41.26
C GLU A 213 19.11 25.29 40.13
N GLU A 214 18.92 24.70 38.95
CA GLU A 214 18.35 25.39 37.79
C GLU A 214 16.81 25.20 37.75
N PRO A 215 16.00 26.26 38.01
CA PRO A 215 14.54 26.11 38.08
C PRO A 215 13.91 25.65 36.77
N ALA A 216 14.45 26.07 35.62
CA ALA A 216 13.97 25.61 34.30
C ALA A 216 14.11 24.08 34.14
N ALA A 217 15.21 23.49 34.62
CA ALA A 217 15.40 22.04 34.59
C ALA A 217 14.43 21.31 35.54
N ILE A 218 14.15 21.90 36.72
CA ILE A 218 13.15 21.38 37.67
C ILE A 218 11.76 21.38 37.03
N PHE A 219 11.36 22.48 36.37
CA PHE A 219 10.08 22.59 35.67
C PHE A 219 9.93 21.52 34.59
N VAL A 220 10.94 21.38 33.73
CA VAL A 220 10.92 20.39 32.64
C VAL A 220 10.81 18.96 33.19
N PHE A 221 11.53 18.64 34.27
CA PHE A 221 11.44 17.31 34.87
C PHE A 221 10.10 17.07 35.55
N TRP A 222 9.54 18.08 36.22
CA TRP A 222 8.17 18.05 36.75
C TRP A 222 7.15 17.78 35.64
N ASP A 223 7.22 18.48 34.51
CA ASP A 223 6.29 18.30 33.39
C ASP A 223 6.42 16.89 32.79
N LYS A 224 7.63 16.34 32.67
CA LYS A 224 7.85 14.95 32.25
C LYS A 224 7.13 13.95 33.15
N LEU A 225 7.22 14.13 34.47
CA LEU A 225 6.53 13.28 35.45
C LEU A 225 5.01 13.40 35.32
N ARG A 226 4.48 14.63 35.29
CA ARG A 226 3.05 14.91 35.14
C ARG A 226 2.48 14.32 33.86
N LYS A 227 3.10 14.56 32.71
CA LYS A 227 2.70 13.99 31.41
C LYS A 227 2.70 12.47 31.44
N THR A 228 3.76 11.87 31.98
CA THR A 228 3.86 10.42 32.09
C THR A 228 2.72 9.86 32.94
N ARG A 229 2.34 10.54 34.03
CA ARG A 229 1.18 10.15 34.84
C ARG A 229 -0.12 10.18 34.06
N LEU A 230 -0.43 11.31 33.40
CA LEU A 230 -1.65 11.46 32.59
C LEU A 230 -1.75 10.40 31.49
N LEU A 231 -0.66 10.16 30.76
CA LEU A 231 -0.62 9.15 29.70
C LEU A 231 -0.76 7.74 30.26
N SER A 232 -0.18 7.45 31.43
CA SER A 232 -0.30 6.13 32.06
C SER A 232 -1.74 5.84 32.49
N ASP A 233 -2.52 6.84 32.89
CA ASP A 233 -3.94 6.67 33.19
C ASP A 233 -4.75 6.32 31.94
N GLN A 234 -4.49 7.00 30.82
CA GLN A 234 -5.14 6.69 29.55
C GLN A 234 -4.82 5.27 29.09
N VAL A 235 -3.56 4.88 29.21
CA VAL A 235 -3.08 3.55 28.84
C VAL A 235 -3.71 2.46 29.70
N LEU A 236 -3.75 2.63 31.03
CA LEU A 236 -4.38 1.67 31.94
C LEU A 236 -5.89 1.50 31.65
N ASN A 237 -6.59 2.61 31.38
CA ASN A 237 -8.01 2.55 31.04
C ASN A 237 -8.26 1.76 29.74
N LYS A 238 -7.39 1.93 28.73
CA LYS A 238 -7.47 1.15 27.48
C LYS A 238 -7.12 -0.32 27.70
N THR A 239 -6.04 -0.64 28.43
CA THR A 239 -5.64 -2.04 28.65
C THR A 239 -6.61 -2.82 29.53
N ASN A 240 -7.30 -2.17 30.47
CA ASN A 240 -8.36 -2.81 31.25
C ASN A 240 -9.53 -3.30 30.36
N ALA A 241 -9.72 -2.70 29.18
CA ALA A 241 -10.69 -3.19 28.19
C ALA A 241 -10.19 -4.44 27.43
N ILE A 242 -8.88 -4.67 27.38
CA ILE A 242 -8.26 -5.87 26.80
C ILE A 242 -8.38 -7.03 27.78
N THR A 243 -7.82 -6.88 28.98
CA THR A 243 -7.80 -7.89 30.04
C THR A 243 -8.10 -7.20 31.36
N PRO A 244 -9.36 -7.27 31.84
CA PRO A 244 -9.73 -6.79 33.17
C PRO A 244 -8.78 -7.40 34.22
N ASP A 245 -8.31 -6.58 35.16
CA ASP A 245 -7.48 -6.97 36.30
C ASP A 245 -6.01 -7.36 35.99
N SER A 246 -5.50 -7.12 34.78
CA SER A 246 -4.09 -7.33 34.46
C SER A 246 -3.26 -6.04 34.53
N ASP A 247 -2.41 -5.90 35.55
CA ASP A 247 -1.33 -4.89 35.61
C ASP A 247 0.04 -5.60 35.78
N PRO A 248 0.50 -6.39 34.78
CA PRO A 248 1.66 -7.27 34.92
C PRO A 248 2.97 -6.52 35.26
N ALA A 249 3.06 -5.24 34.92
CA ALA A 249 4.22 -4.41 35.17
C ALA A 249 4.06 -3.47 36.39
N ASN A 250 2.95 -3.60 37.14
CA ASN A 250 2.62 -2.83 38.34
C ASN A 250 2.71 -1.31 38.09
N ILE A 251 2.12 -0.83 36.99
CA ILE A 251 2.05 0.61 36.68
C ILE A 251 1.25 1.34 37.76
N GLU A 252 0.18 0.74 38.29
CA GLU A 252 -0.65 1.37 39.33
C GLU A 252 0.15 1.63 40.61
N GLY A 253 0.96 0.66 41.05
CA GLY A 253 1.87 0.86 42.18
C GLY A 253 2.94 1.92 41.92
N LYS A 254 3.46 2.00 40.68
CA LYS A 254 4.45 3.01 40.31
C LYS A 254 3.87 4.41 40.17
N LYS A 255 2.58 4.56 39.85
CA LYS A 255 1.88 5.86 39.84
C LYS A 255 1.95 6.55 41.19
N ILE A 256 1.84 5.80 42.30
CA ILE A 256 2.00 6.35 43.65
C ILE A 256 3.39 6.99 43.84
N ILE A 257 4.44 6.38 43.27
CA ILE A 257 5.80 6.92 43.33
C ILE A 257 5.90 8.19 42.48
N ILE A 258 5.34 8.16 41.26
CA ILE A 258 5.31 9.32 40.35
C ILE A 258 4.55 10.49 40.99
N ASP A 259 3.40 10.28 41.62
CA ASP A 259 2.61 11.34 42.26
C ASP A 259 3.38 12.04 43.39
N ARG A 260 4.15 11.27 44.17
CA ARG A 260 5.07 11.82 45.19
C ARG A 260 6.17 12.65 44.55
N LEU A 261 6.75 12.18 43.44
CA LEU A 261 7.78 12.92 42.71
C LEU A 261 7.21 14.21 42.09
N ILE A 262 6.01 14.18 41.50
CA ILE A 262 5.32 15.37 40.98
C ILE A 262 5.18 16.42 42.09
N THR A 263 4.67 16.02 43.26
CA THR A 263 4.49 16.91 44.42
C THR A 263 5.82 17.48 44.91
N ARG A 264 6.87 16.66 44.98
CA ARG A 264 8.22 17.07 45.36
C ARG A 264 8.78 18.11 44.39
N TYR A 265 8.77 17.82 43.09
CA TYR A 265 9.36 18.69 42.08
C TYR A 265 8.55 19.99 41.89
N ALA A 266 7.22 19.96 42.06
CA ALA A 266 6.41 21.18 42.13
C ALA A 266 6.82 22.08 43.31
N THR A 267 7.04 21.47 44.48
CA THR A 267 7.48 22.19 45.69
C THR A 267 8.89 22.79 45.51
N LEU A 268 9.81 22.00 44.95
CA LEU A 268 11.16 22.45 44.64
C LEU A 268 11.15 23.60 43.63
N TYR A 269 10.30 23.52 42.60
CA TYR A 269 10.13 24.57 41.62
C TYR A 269 9.64 25.87 42.25
N ASN A 270 8.56 25.81 43.03
CA ASN A 270 8.00 26.97 43.74
C ASN A 270 9.04 27.62 44.67
N SER A 271 9.83 26.81 45.39
CA SER A 271 10.91 27.32 46.24
C SER A 271 12.02 28.00 45.42
N ALA A 272 12.41 27.39 44.29
CA ALA A 272 13.47 27.91 43.43
C ALA A 272 13.06 29.22 42.74
N ILE A 273 11.81 29.32 42.28
CA ILE A 273 11.23 30.54 41.70
C ILE A 273 11.15 31.65 42.74
N ASN A 274 10.70 31.38 43.96
CA ASN A 274 10.62 32.41 45.01
C ASN A 274 11.98 32.97 45.44
N LYS A 275 13.07 32.23 45.21
CA LYS A 275 14.45 32.65 45.52
C LYS A 275 15.13 33.42 44.40
N LYS A 276 14.68 33.29 43.14
CA LYS A 276 15.28 33.94 41.98
C LYS A 276 14.36 35.06 41.46
N GLN A 277 14.96 36.09 40.87
CA GLN A 277 14.18 37.08 40.14
C GLN A 277 13.71 36.44 38.82
N VAL A 278 12.39 36.34 38.65
CA VAL A 278 11.78 35.87 37.40
C VAL A 278 11.81 37.01 36.40
N ASP A 279 12.66 36.90 35.38
CA ASP A 279 12.84 37.87 34.31
C ASP A 279 12.64 37.25 32.92
N ILE A 280 12.82 38.05 31.87
CA ILE A 280 12.67 37.62 30.48
C ILE A 280 13.67 36.51 30.10
N ALA A 281 14.89 36.58 30.64
CA ALA A 281 15.94 35.60 30.34
C ALA A 281 15.60 34.23 30.94
N PHE A 282 15.06 34.21 32.15
CA PHE A 282 14.55 33.00 32.79
C PHE A 282 13.40 32.37 31.99
N ALA A 283 12.38 33.17 31.63
CA ALA A 283 11.24 32.70 30.85
C ALA A 283 11.66 32.11 29.50
N ARG A 284 12.65 32.73 28.83
CA ARG A 284 13.23 32.22 27.58
C ARG A 284 13.97 30.90 27.77
N ASN A 285 14.86 30.80 28.76
CA ASN A 285 15.57 29.54 29.07
C ASN A 285 14.56 28.41 29.35
N LEU A 286 13.52 28.67 30.14
CA LEU A 286 12.48 27.68 30.40
C LEU A 286 11.78 27.20 29.11
N ALA A 287 11.38 28.13 28.24
CA ALA A 287 10.78 27.79 26.95
C ALA A 287 11.73 26.93 26.08
N GLU A 288 13.00 27.32 25.97
CA GLU A 288 14.02 26.57 25.23
C GLU A 288 14.24 25.15 25.79
N LYS A 289 14.37 25.00 27.11
CA LYS A 289 14.53 23.70 27.77
C LYS A 289 13.30 22.81 27.59
N GLN A 290 12.11 23.40 27.61
CA GLN A 290 10.87 22.66 27.36
C GLN A 290 10.80 22.15 25.92
N LEU A 291 11.14 22.97 24.93
CA LEU A 291 11.24 22.56 23.52
C LEU A 291 12.32 21.49 23.31
N GLN A 292 13.46 21.62 24.01
CA GLN A 292 14.51 20.61 24.02
C GLN A 292 14.01 19.27 24.60
N ALA A 293 13.18 19.31 25.65
CA ALA A 293 12.60 18.10 26.22
C ALA A 293 11.60 17.43 25.27
N MET A 294 10.73 18.21 24.61
CA MET A 294 9.80 17.72 23.60
C MET A 294 10.54 17.08 22.43
N SER A 295 11.53 17.77 21.86
CA SER A 295 12.36 17.23 20.78
C SER A 295 13.19 16.01 21.22
N GLY A 296 13.61 15.96 22.48
CA GLY A 296 14.28 14.79 23.07
C GLY A 296 13.39 13.54 23.07
N PHE A 297 12.07 13.67 23.26
CA PHE A 297 11.14 12.54 23.13
C PHE A 297 11.01 12.07 21.68
N ILE A 298 10.95 12.99 20.70
CA ILE A 298 10.92 12.66 19.26
C ILE A 298 12.22 11.97 18.82
N GLN A 299 13.37 12.45 19.33
CA GLN A 299 14.65 11.78 19.07
C GLN A 299 14.64 10.38 19.69
N LYS A 300 14.17 10.25 20.95
CA LYS A 300 14.10 8.95 21.62
C LYS A 300 13.17 7.98 20.88
N SER A 301 12.04 8.43 20.34
CA SER A 301 11.13 7.56 19.56
C SER A 301 11.77 7.01 18.29
N SER A 302 12.71 7.76 17.69
CA SER A 302 13.42 7.35 16.48
C SER A 302 14.47 6.25 16.73
N TYR A 303 14.94 6.09 17.98
CA TYR A 303 15.96 5.10 18.34
C TYR A 303 15.48 4.06 19.36
N SER A 304 14.29 4.23 19.93
CA SER A 304 13.67 3.23 20.78
C SER A 304 13.19 2.04 19.95
N ASP A 305 12.81 0.97 20.64
CA ASP A 305 12.02 -0.08 20.02
C ASP A 305 10.82 0.53 19.28
N PHE A 306 10.58 0.11 18.04
CA PHE A 306 9.50 0.67 17.21
C PHE A 306 8.13 0.54 17.89
N ARG A 307 7.97 -0.46 18.78
CA ARG A 307 6.78 -0.68 19.60
C ARG A 307 6.53 0.45 20.60
N ASP A 308 7.59 1.10 21.08
CA ASP A 308 7.50 2.17 22.07
C ASP A 308 7.41 3.56 21.41
N SER A 309 7.63 3.65 20.09
CA SER A 309 7.74 4.90 19.34
C SER A 309 6.49 5.78 19.44
N ASP A 310 5.30 5.21 19.20
CA ASP A 310 4.05 5.98 19.14
C ASP A 310 3.70 6.60 20.51
N PHE A 311 3.97 5.88 21.59
CA PHE A 311 3.82 6.40 22.95
C PHE A 311 4.79 7.56 23.22
N LEU A 312 6.05 7.44 22.79
CA LEU A 312 7.05 8.50 22.96
C LEU A 312 6.75 9.74 22.11
N VAL A 313 6.20 9.58 20.90
CA VAL A 313 5.68 10.69 20.08
C VAL A 313 4.49 11.35 20.78
N THR A 314 3.61 10.57 21.42
CA THR A 314 2.50 11.13 22.20
C THR A 314 3.01 11.88 23.45
N ALA A 315 4.10 11.40 24.07
CA ALA A 315 4.76 12.07 25.19
C ALA A 315 5.53 13.34 24.79
N SER A 316 5.93 13.48 23.51
CA SER A 316 6.55 14.73 23.02
C SER A 316 5.55 15.87 22.87
N LYS A 317 4.25 15.56 22.75
CA LYS A 317 3.20 16.58 22.61
C LYS A 317 3.02 17.41 23.88
N LEU A 318 2.52 18.62 23.72
CA LEU A 318 2.15 19.48 24.83
C LEU A 318 0.80 19.05 25.40
N HIS A 319 0.77 18.81 26.72
CA HIS A 319 -0.43 18.43 27.46
C HIS A 319 -0.85 19.61 28.34
N LEU A 320 -1.62 20.54 27.78
CA LEU A 320 -2.09 21.73 28.49
C LEU A 320 -3.27 21.39 29.39
N ASP A 321 -3.06 21.52 30.71
CA ASP A 321 -4.11 21.50 31.72
C ASP A 321 -3.94 22.72 32.65
N ASN A 322 -4.84 22.84 33.63
CA ASN A 322 -4.81 23.94 34.59
C ASN A 322 -3.52 23.94 35.44
N GLU A 323 -2.96 22.76 35.74
CA GLU A 323 -1.75 22.62 36.55
C GLU A 323 -0.52 23.11 35.78
N PHE A 324 -0.34 22.66 34.55
CA PHE A 324 0.70 23.14 33.63
C PHE A 324 0.60 24.64 33.41
N SER A 325 -0.61 25.14 33.15
CA SER A 325 -0.83 26.58 32.90
C SER A 325 -0.49 27.42 34.13
N SER A 326 -0.84 26.94 35.32
CA SER A 326 -0.53 27.63 36.58
C SER A 326 0.97 27.64 36.86
N MET A 327 1.65 26.51 36.67
CA MET A 327 3.11 26.41 36.84
C MET A 327 3.87 27.25 35.81
N LEU A 328 3.37 27.31 34.57
CA LEU A 328 3.96 28.15 33.53
C LEU A 328 3.80 29.65 33.86
N LYS A 329 2.66 30.09 34.41
CA LYS A 329 2.46 31.49 34.85
C LYS A 329 3.41 31.90 35.97
N LEU A 330 3.80 30.99 36.87
CA LEU A 330 4.82 31.26 37.89
C LEU A 330 6.21 31.52 37.29
N SER A 331 6.41 31.08 36.05
CA SER A 331 7.64 31.27 35.28
C SER A 331 7.73 32.62 34.59
N SER A 332 6.69 33.45 34.73
CA SER A 332 6.58 34.76 34.11
C SER A 332 6.73 35.88 35.13
N PRO A 333 7.26 37.06 34.76
CA PRO A 333 7.29 38.23 35.62
C PRO A 333 5.87 38.62 36.07
N LYS A 334 5.73 39.20 37.27
CA LYS A 334 4.42 39.66 37.77
C LYS A 334 3.74 40.71 36.88
N THR A 335 4.54 41.47 36.13
CA THR A 335 4.08 42.50 35.19
C THR A 335 3.48 41.93 33.91
N ASP A 336 3.82 40.70 33.55
CA ASP A 336 3.34 40.01 32.36
C ASP A 336 3.31 38.51 32.65
N GLN A 337 2.18 38.01 33.15
CA GLN A 337 2.03 36.60 33.53
C GLN A 337 2.01 35.65 32.32
N GLN A 338 1.89 36.17 31.10
CA GLN A 338 1.82 35.38 29.87
C GLN A 338 3.18 35.25 29.17
N LEU A 339 4.22 35.98 29.60
CA LEU A 339 5.51 36.01 28.93
C LEU A 339 6.10 34.61 28.64
N ALA A 340 6.20 33.73 29.64
CA ALA A 340 6.75 32.39 29.44
C ALA A 340 5.90 31.55 28.48
N ALA A 341 4.58 31.73 28.51
CA ALA A 341 3.66 31.06 27.59
C ALA A 341 3.83 31.59 26.16
N GLY A 342 3.95 32.91 25.98
CA GLY A 342 4.20 33.52 24.67
C GLY A 342 5.54 33.12 24.07
N LEU A 343 6.60 33.03 24.89
CA LEU A 343 7.91 32.56 24.44
C LEU A 343 7.90 31.08 24.05
N LEU A 344 7.21 30.23 24.82
CA LEU A 344 7.05 28.83 24.47
C LEU A 344 6.25 28.67 23.18
N PHE A 345 5.14 29.40 23.02
CA PHE A 345 4.33 29.43 21.81
C PHE A 345 5.13 29.84 20.57
N GLY A 346 5.85 30.97 20.62
CA GLY A 346 6.70 31.40 19.51
C GLY A 346 7.81 30.39 19.19
N GLY A 347 8.35 29.71 20.20
CA GLY A 347 9.32 28.64 20.00
C GLY A 347 8.72 27.37 19.38
N LEU A 348 7.48 26.99 19.72
CA LEU A 348 6.76 25.89 19.06
C LEU A 348 6.59 26.18 17.56
N VAL A 349 6.13 27.38 17.21
CA VAL A 349 5.98 27.83 15.82
C VAL A 349 7.32 27.81 15.08
N SER A 350 8.38 28.35 15.69
CA SER A 350 9.71 28.37 15.07
C SER A 350 10.29 26.97 14.82
N VAL A 351 10.10 26.05 15.77
CA VAL A 351 10.50 24.64 15.61
C VAL A 351 9.68 23.96 14.51
N ALA A 352 8.36 24.21 14.48
CA ALA A 352 7.46 23.69 13.45
C ALA A 352 7.87 24.17 12.05
N ASP A 353 8.12 25.48 11.88
CA ASP A 353 8.58 26.07 10.61
C ASP A 353 9.91 25.45 10.15
N SER A 354 10.85 25.23 11.08
CA SER A 354 12.13 24.57 10.80
C SER A 354 11.95 23.12 10.34
N LEU A 355 11.03 22.38 10.96
CA LEU A 355 10.71 20.99 10.59
C LEU A 355 9.97 20.92 9.26
N PHE A 356 9.05 21.84 9.02
CA PHE A 356 8.32 21.97 7.75
C PHE A 356 9.28 22.23 6.59
N ALA A 357 10.23 23.16 6.76
CA ALA A 357 11.27 23.45 5.76
C ALA A 357 12.17 22.23 5.43
N LYS A 358 12.30 21.29 6.38
CA LYS A 358 13.02 20.01 6.21
C LYS A 358 12.12 18.87 5.70
N SER A 359 10.87 19.17 5.32
CA SER A 359 9.85 18.19 4.93
C SER A 359 9.51 17.16 6.01
N ASN A 360 9.77 17.47 7.29
CA ASN A 360 9.34 16.64 8.42
C ASN A 360 7.93 17.06 8.86
N PHE A 361 6.97 16.83 7.97
CA PHE A 361 5.60 17.34 8.10
C PHE A 361 4.84 16.78 9.30
N SER A 362 5.07 15.50 9.66
CA SER A 362 4.39 14.88 10.80
C SER A 362 4.75 15.57 12.12
N ASN A 363 6.04 15.82 12.36
CA ASN A 363 6.46 16.52 13.57
C ASN A 363 6.09 18.01 13.51
N ALA A 364 6.25 18.66 12.35
CA ALA A 364 5.85 20.05 12.17
C ALA A 364 4.36 20.26 12.52
N LEU A 365 3.49 19.39 12.00
CA LEU A 365 2.06 19.39 12.29
C LEU A 365 1.79 19.26 13.79
N SER A 366 2.47 18.33 14.47
CA SER A 366 2.32 18.18 15.93
C SER A 366 2.70 19.45 16.70
N TYR A 367 3.74 20.16 16.30
CA TYR A 367 4.15 21.41 16.94
C TYR A 367 3.17 22.56 16.65
N TYR A 368 2.64 22.65 15.42
CA TYR A 368 1.58 23.63 15.11
C TYR A 368 0.30 23.35 15.88
N GLU A 369 -0.12 22.09 16.02
CA GLU A 369 -1.29 21.71 16.84
C GLU A 369 -1.11 22.12 18.30
N ASP A 370 0.09 21.92 18.86
CA ASP A 370 0.40 22.33 20.22
C ASP A 370 0.44 23.87 20.37
N ALA A 371 0.91 24.59 19.35
CA ALA A 371 0.84 26.04 19.28
C ALA A 371 -0.61 26.54 19.24
N ILE A 372 -1.49 25.89 18.46
CA ILE A 372 -2.93 26.22 18.41
C ILE A 372 -3.56 26.06 19.80
N LYS A 373 -3.31 24.94 20.48
CA LYS A 373 -3.84 24.72 21.83
C LYS A 373 -3.34 25.78 22.82
N MET A 374 -2.07 26.20 22.70
CA MET A 374 -1.54 27.30 23.52
C MET A 374 -2.26 28.60 23.23
N ASN A 375 -2.48 28.92 21.95
CA ASN A 375 -3.21 30.11 21.56
C ASN A 375 -4.64 30.11 22.08
N ASP A 376 -5.35 28.98 22.03
CA ASP A 376 -6.72 28.87 22.54
C ASP A 376 -6.82 29.01 24.07
N VAL A 377 -5.78 28.62 24.83
CA VAL A 377 -5.75 28.73 26.30
C VAL A 377 -5.31 30.11 26.79
N PHE A 378 -4.37 30.76 26.11
CA PHE A 378 -3.77 32.01 26.55
C PHE A 378 -4.21 33.24 25.76
N ASP A 379 -4.96 33.06 24.66
CA ASP A 379 -5.54 34.10 23.80
C ASP A 379 -4.48 35.09 23.28
N PHE A 380 -3.45 34.57 22.60
CA PHE A 380 -2.41 35.43 22.03
C PHE A 380 -2.95 36.22 20.83
N VAL A 381 -2.36 37.40 20.59
CA VAL A 381 -2.74 38.31 19.51
C VAL A 381 -2.28 37.81 18.12
N GLU A 382 -1.53 36.70 18.03
CA GLU A 382 -1.09 36.16 16.74
C GLU A 382 -2.29 35.73 15.89
N ASP A 383 -2.19 35.96 14.58
CA ASP A 383 -3.28 35.69 13.65
C ASP A 383 -3.57 34.18 13.59
N LYS A 384 -4.66 33.77 14.25
CA LYS A 384 -5.17 32.40 14.23
C LYS A 384 -5.36 31.88 12.80
N ALA A 385 -5.61 32.77 11.82
CA ALA A 385 -5.68 32.40 10.41
C ALA A 385 -4.30 31.95 9.87
N ALA A 386 -3.23 32.67 10.18
CA ALA A 386 -1.87 32.32 9.75
C ALA A 386 -1.40 30.96 10.32
N LEU A 387 -1.71 30.69 11.59
CA LEU A 387 -1.37 29.39 12.20
C LEU A 387 -2.21 28.24 11.62
N THR A 388 -3.47 28.50 11.26
CA THR A 388 -4.33 27.54 10.56
C THR A 388 -3.78 27.24 9.16
N GLU A 389 -3.36 28.25 8.41
CA GLU A 389 -2.74 28.09 7.08
C GLU A 389 -1.47 27.22 7.14
N ARG A 390 -0.58 27.47 8.12
CA ARG A 390 0.62 26.64 8.35
C ARG A 390 0.27 25.19 8.66
N THR A 391 -0.77 24.98 9.48
CA THR A 391 -1.25 23.64 9.85
C THR A 391 -1.80 22.90 8.63
N ASP A 392 -2.59 23.58 7.81
CA ASP A 392 -3.16 23.03 6.57
C ASP A 392 -2.07 22.70 5.54
N ALA A 393 -1.05 23.55 5.42
CA ALA A 393 0.13 23.27 4.60
C ALA A 393 0.89 22.02 5.10
N ALA A 394 1.06 21.86 6.42
CA ALA A 394 1.71 20.68 7.00
C ALA A 394 0.90 19.39 6.76
N LYS A 395 -0.44 19.45 6.85
CA LYS A 395 -1.33 18.33 6.51
C LYS A 395 -1.18 17.90 5.06
N LEU A 396 -1.14 18.86 4.13
CA LEU A 396 -0.93 18.57 2.70
C LEU A 396 0.45 17.97 2.44
N GLY A 397 1.52 18.50 3.04
CA GLY A 397 2.86 17.94 2.92
C GLY A 397 2.97 16.50 3.48
N LEU A 398 2.25 16.20 4.57
CA LEU A 398 2.17 14.85 5.11
C LEU A 398 1.43 13.89 4.18
N LEU A 399 0.29 14.31 3.63
CA LEU A 399 -0.43 13.54 2.62
C LEU A 399 0.45 13.25 1.39
N GLN A 400 1.14 14.28 0.88
CA GLN A 400 2.08 14.15 -0.24
C GLN A 400 3.16 13.11 0.06
N SER A 401 3.68 13.11 1.30
CA SER A 401 4.70 12.16 1.73
C SER A 401 4.17 10.73 1.73
N HIS A 402 2.94 10.49 2.19
CA HIS A 402 2.31 9.16 2.13
C HIS A 402 2.11 8.68 0.68
N LEU A 403 1.60 9.54 -0.19
CA LEU A 403 1.38 9.22 -1.61
C LEU A 403 2.69 8.97 -2.36
N LYS A 404 3.76 9.70 -2.02
CA LYS A 404 5.11 9.48 -2.57
C LYS A 404 5.70 8.13 -2.14
N ILE A 405 5.48 7.71 -0.88
CA ILE A 405 5.88 6.38 -0.41
C ILE A 405 5.09 5.30 -1.16
N ALA A 406 3.78 5.49 -1.32
CA ALA A 406 2.95 4.57 -2.10
C ALA A 406 3.45 4.46 -3.55
N ALA A 407 3.77 5.57 -4.21
CA ALA A 407 4.30 5.58 -5.58
C ALA A 407 5.60 4.78 -5.69
N ARG A 408 6.57 5.04 -4.81
CA ARG A 408 7.85 4.28 -4.77
C ARG A 408 7.64 2.79 -4.48
N ALA A 409 6.66 2.45 -3.65
CA ALA A 409 6.30 1.06 -3.38
C ALA A 409 5.73 0.36 -4.63
N VAL A 410 4.91 1.06 -5.43
CA VAL A 410 4.42 0.54 -6.72
C VAL A 410 5.58 0.30 -7.70
N GLU A 411 6.51 1.25 -7.80
CA GLU A 411 7.70 1.17 -8.68
C GLU A 411 8.60 -0.01 -8.33
N SER A 412 8.80 -0.27 -7.03
CA SER A 412 9.61 -1.39 -6.53
C SER A 412 8.88 -2.74 -6.53
N GLY A 413 7.61 -2.78 -6.96
CA GLY A 413 6.80 -4.01 -6.95
C GLY A 413 6.27 -4.41 -5.57
N ASN A 414 6.40 -3.57 -4.55
CA ASN A 414 5.87 -3.82 -3.21
C ASN A 414 4.40 -3.36 -3.08
N GLU A 415 3.49 -4.14 -3.65
CA GLU A 415 2.06 -3.82 -3.69
C GLU A 415 1.41 -3.72 -2.31
N VAL A 416 1.88 -4.51 -1.35
CA VAL A 416 1.38 -4.48 0.04
C VAL A 416 1.67 -3.12 0.68
N LEU A 417 2.91 -2.63 0.56
CA LEU A 417 3.30 -1.34 1.09
C LEU A 417 2.58 -0.20 0.37
N ALA A 418 2.44 -0.29 -0.96
CA ALA A 418 1.70 0.68 -1.76
C ALA A 418 0.25 0.81 -1.30
N ASN A 419 -0.45 -0.31 -1.14
CA ASN A 419 -1.84 -0.34 -0.69
C ASN A 419 -1.99 0.16 0.75
N ASN A 420 -1.07 -0.20 1.66
CA ASN A 420 -1.09 0.31 3.03
C ASN A 420 -0.96 1.84 3.07
N TYR A 421 -0.03 2.42 2.30
CA TYR A 421 0.15 3.88 2.27
C TYR A 421 -0.95 4.61 1.49
N LYS A 422 -1.53 3.99 0.46
CA LYS A 422 -2.75 4.50 -0.18
C LYS A 422 -3.91 4.54 0.82
N GLN A 423 -4.14 3.46 1.55
CA GLN A 423 -5.19 3.41 2.57
C GLN A 423 -4.96 4.46 3.67
N LYS A 424 -3.71 4.59 4.18
CA LYS A 424 -3.36 5.66 5.12
C LYS A 424 -3.65 7.05 4.57
N SER A 425 -3.39 7.27 3.28
CA SER A 425 -3.70 8.54 2.60
C SER A 425 -5.21 8.79 2.56
N ASN A 426 -6.01 7.78 2.18
CA ASN A 426 -7.47 7.89 2.13
C ASN A 426 -8.07 8.15 3.52
N THR A 427 -7.62 7.42 4.55
CA THR A 427 -8.03 7.63 5.95
C THR A 427 -7.67 9.04 6.41
N PHE A 428 -6.44 9.49 6.12
CA PHE A 428 -6.00 10.84 6.46
C PHE A 428 -6.86 11.92 5.80
N VAL A 429 -7.23 11.75 4.53
CA VAL A 429 -8.15 12.65 3.83
C VAL A 429 -9.51 12.69 4.53
N SER A 430 -10.07 11.53 4.89
CA SER A 430 -11.39 11.47 5.53
C SER A 430 -11.42 12.02 6.96
N GLU A 431 -10.31 11.94 7.69
CA GLU A 431 -10.26 12.30 9.11
C GLU A 431 -9.71 13.71 9.38
N GLN A 432 -8.77 14.18 8.55
CA GLN A 432 -7.92 15.33 8.91
C GLN A 432 -8.06 16.54 7.98
N LEU A 433 -8.63 16.37 6.78
CA LEU A 433 -8.76 17.46 5.80
C LEU A 433 -10.16 18.08 5.85
N ASN A 434 -10.19 19.41 5.90
CA ASN A 434 -11.41 20.20 5.79
C ASN A 434 -11.79 20.41 4.32
N GLU A 435 -13.02 20.86 4.06
CA GLU A 435 -13.53 21.10 2.71
C GLU A 435 -12.65 22.06 1.89
N ASN A 436 -11.98 23.00 2.57
CA ASN A 436 -11.12 24.02 1.95
C ASN A 436 -9.87 23.42 1.27
N LEU A 437 -9.39 22.26 1.71
CA LEU A 437 -8.19 21.61 1.14
C LEU A 437 -8.51 20.63 0.01
N ILE A 438 -9.79 20.32 -0.24
CA ILE A 438 -10.21 19.38 -1.29
C ILE A 438 -9.70 19.83 -2.67
N GLY A 439 -9.71 21.14 -2.95
CA GLY A 439 -9.23 21.69 -4.21
C GLY A 439 -7.74 21.46 -4.49
N GLN A 440 -6.94 21.16 -3.46
CA GLN A 440 -5.50 20.93 -3.58
C GLN A 440 -5.12 19.44 -3.64
N LEU A 441 -6.08 18.52 -3.40
CA LEU A 441 -5.88 17.08 -3.47
C LEU A 441 -5.41 16.56 -4.84
N PRO A 442 -5.90 17.08 -5.98
CA PRO A 442 -5.49 16.57 -7.29
C PRO A 442 -3.97 16.61 -7.49
N GLU A 443 -3.31 17.70 -7.08
CA GLU A 443 -1.86 17.86 -7.23
C GLU A 443 -1.07 16.84 -6.40
N GLN A 444 -1.57 16.47 -5.21
CA GLN A 444 -0.87 15.54 -4.31
C GLN A 444 -0.85 14.10 -4.83
N SER A 445 -1.83 13.71 -5.64
CA SER A 445 -1.98 12.35 -6.17
C SER A 445 -1.32 12.10 -7.54
N ASP A 446 -0.87 13.17 -8.22
CA ASP A 446 -0.35 13.16 -9.59
C ASP A 446 0.76 12.11 -9.79
N ALA A 447 1.76 12.10 -8.90
CA ALA A 447 2.90 11.19 -9.00
C ALA A 447 2.51 9.70 -8.86
N LEU A 448 1.56 9.39 -7.97
CA LEU A 448 1.08 8.01 -7.78
C LEU A 448 0.27 7.54 -9.01
N ILE A 449 -0.61 8.40 -9.53
CA ILE A 449 -1.41 8.09 -10.72
C ILE A 449 -0.51 7.86 -11.94
N GLN A 450 0.45 8.75 -12.19
CA GLN A 450 1.41 8.57 -13.29
C GLN A 450 2.24 7.29 -13.13
N THR A 451 2.58 6.93 -11.89
CA THR A 451 3.30 5.67 -11.61
C THR A 451 2.47 4.45 -11.98
N TYR A 452 1.18 4.43 -11.63
CA TYR A 452 0.28 3.37 -12.08
C TYR A 452 0.16 3.34 -13.60
N ILE A 453 -0.02 4.48 -14.27
CA ILE A 453 -0.12 4.54 -15.74
C ILE A 453 1.13 3.94 -16.40
N ARG A 454 2.33 4.35 -15.96
CA ARG A 454 3.59 3.81 -16.49
C ARG A 454 3.73 2.30 -16.25
N LYS A 455 3.34 1.81 -15.07
CA LYS A 455 3.37 0.37 -14.76
C LYS A 455 2.33 -0.41 -15.59
N GLY A 456 1.16 0.16 -15.82
CA GLY A 456 0.13 -0.39 -16.70
C GLY A 456 0.62 -0.50 -18.15
N ASN A 457 1.27 0.55 -18.66
CA ASN A 457 1.92 0.52 -19.98
C ASN A 457 3.02 -0.54 -20.06
N ASN A 458 3.86 -0.65 -19.03
CA ASN A 458 4.89 -1.70 -18.99
C ASN A 458 4.27 -3.13 -19.03
N PHE A 459 3.14 -3.35 -18.35
CA PHE A 459 2.42 -4.63 -18.45
C PHE A 459 1.82 -4.85 -19.84
N LEU A 460 1.35 -3.82 -20.53
CA LEU A 460 0.94 -3.91 -21.93
C LEU A 460 2.11 -4.33 -22.83
N ASP A 461 3.26 -3.69 -22.69
CA ASP A 461 4.47 -3.97 -23.48
C ASP A 461 4.96 -5.41 -23.28
N ASN A 462 4.78 -5.96 -22.08
CA ASN A 462 5.12 -7.34 -21.73
C ASN A 462 3.98 -8.37 -21.98
N LEU A 463 2.91 -7.97 -22.68
CA LEU A 463 1.75 -8.81 -23.00
C LEU A 463 0.98 -9.34 -21.78
N MET A 464 1.17 -8.73 -20.60
CA MET A 464 0.51 -9.07 -19.35
C MET A 464 -0.81 -8.29 -19.20
N TYR A 465 -1.75 -8.49 -20.12
CA TYR A 465 -2.92 -7.61 -20.27
C TYR A 465 -3.83 -7.56 -19.04
N ASN A 466 -4.07 -8.68 -18.36
CA ASN A 466 -4.91 -8.72 -17.17
C ASN A 466 -4.31 -7.92 -16.01
N ASP A 467 -2.98 -7.91 -15.87
CA ASP A 467 -2.31 -7.12 -14.84
C ASP A 467 -2.24 -5.65 -15.23
N ALA A 468 -2.12 -5.33 -16.53
CA ALA A 468 -2.30 -3.97 -17.04
C ALA A 468 -3.68 -3.41 -16.68
N ILE A 469 -4.76 -4.16 -16.92
CA ILE A 469 -6.14 -3.77 -16.56
C ILE A 469 -6.22 -3.43 -15.07
N LYS A 470 -5.80 -4.34 -14.19
CA LYS A 470 -5.82 -4.12 -12.73
C LYS A 470 -5.09 -2.83 -12.34
N ILE A 471 -3.91 -2.59 -12.90
CA ILE A 471 -3.12 -1.39 -12.59
C ILE A 471 -3.80 -0.11 -13.10
N PHE A 472 -4.39 -0.10 -14.29
CA PHE A 472 -5.12 1.07 -14.77
C PHE A 472 -6.41 1.32 -13.98
N GLU A 473 -7.08 0.29 -13.49
CA GLU A 473 -8.21 0.44 -12.56
C GLU A 473 -7.77 1.03 -11.21
N LEU A 474 -6.57 0.66 -10.72
CA LEU A 474 -5.96 1.32 -9.57
C LEU A 474 -5.63 2.79 -9.86
N ALA A 475 -5.16 3.12 -11.07
CA ALA A 475 -4.97 4.50 -11.49
C ALA A 475 -6.30 5.27 -11.50
N SER A 476 -7.36 4.69 -12.08
CA SER A 476 -8.69 5.28 -12.18
C SER A 476 -9.34 5.51 -10.81
N SER A 477 -9.29 4.51 -9.92
CA SER A 477 -9.81 4.64 -8.56
C SER A 477 -9.05 5.71 -7.77
N THR A 478 -7.72 5.73 -7.87
CA THR A 478 -6.90 6.76 -7.20
C THR A 478 -7.19 8.15 -7.77
N ALA A 479 -7.34 8.30 -9.08
CA ALA A 479 -7.76 9.55 -9.71
C ALA A 479 -9.12 10.02 -9.18
N ARG A 480 -10.07 9.10 -8.97
CA ARG A 480 -11.38 9.42 -8.39
C ARG A 480 -11.31 9.80 -6.91
N ASP A 481 -10.58 9.02 -6.10
CA ASP A 481 -10.42 9.23 -4.65
C ASP A 481 -9.85 10.62 -4.34
N PHE A 482 -8.99 11.15 -5.22
CA PHE A 482 -8.32 12.45 -5.06
C PHE A 482 -8.82 13.53 -6.03
N TYR A 483 -9.98 13.32 -6.67
CA TYR A 483 -10.59 14.27 -7.62
C TYR A 483 -9.67 14.73 -8.76
N ASN A 484 -8.70 13.90 -9.14
CA ASN A 484 -7.72 14.21 -10.17
C ASN A 484 -8.24 13.79 -11.55
N ILE A 485 -8.69 14.76 -12.34
CA ILE A 485 -9.20 14.52 -13.70
C ILE A 485 -8.13 14.61 -14.81
N LYS A 486 -6.93 15.09 -14.49
CA LYS A 486 -5.86 15.42 -15.45
C LYS A 486 -5.42 14.20 -16.27
N HIS A 487 -5.46 13.02 -15.67
CA HIS A 487 -4.98 11.78 -16.28
C HIS A 487 -6.10 10.87 -16.83
N ASN A 488 -7.36 11.29 -16.78
CA ASN A 488 -8.49 10.44 -17.16
C ASN A 488 -8.39 9.91 -18.59
N GLU A 489 -7.93 10.74 -19.52
CA GLU A 489 -7.74 10.33 -20.91
C GLU A 489 -6.70 9.21 -21.04
N GLN A 490 -5.51 9.39 -20.44
CA GLN A 490 -4.43 8.40 -20.47
C GLN A 490 -4.83 7.08 -19.82
N ILE A 491 -5.54 7.15 -18.69
CA ILE A 491 -6.06 5.97 -17.99
C ILE A 491 -7.08 5.24 -18.87
N THR A 492 -8.00 5.98 -19.50
CA THR A 492 -9.04 5.42 -20.38
C THR A 492 -8.43 4.78 -21.62
N GLN A 493 -7.43 5.43 -22.23
CA GLN A 493 -6.66 4.88 -23.36
C GLN A 493 -5.90 3.60 -22.97
N GLY A 494 -5.27 3.58 -21.79
CA GLY A 494 -4.60 2.40 -21.26
C GLY A 494 -5.56 1.23 -21.01
N LEU A 495 -6.71 1.49 -20.38
CA LEU A 495 -7.78 0.50 -20.21
C LEU A 495 -8.30 -0.02 -21.56
N PHE A 496 -8.57 0.88 -22.50
CA PHE A 496 -8.98 0.52 -23.86
C PHE A 496 -7.97 -0.42 -24.52
N ALA A 497 -6.68 -0.06 -24.50
CA ALA A 497 -5.62 -0.87 -25.08
C ALA A 497 -5.53 -2.26 -24.43
N ALA A 498 -5.63 -2.33 -23.10
CA ALA A 498 -5.54 -3.58 -22.35
C ALA A 498 -6.74 -4.51 -22.61
N TYR A 499 -7.97 -3.98 -22.51
CA TYR A 499 -9.17 -4.73 -22.83
C TYR A 499 -9.18 -5.18 -24.29
N ARG A 500 -8.71 -4.34 -25.22
CA ARG A 500 -8.64 -4.67 -26.64
C ARG A 500 -7.62 -5.78 -26.90
N ALA A 501 -6.48 -5.77 -26.22
CA ALA A 501 -5.47 -6.80 -26.36
C ALA A 501 -5.96 -8.18 -25.90
N VAL A 502 -6.66 -8.26 -24.76
CA VAL A 502 -7.32 -9.51 -24.31
C VAL A 502 -8.33 -9.98 -25.35
N TYR A 503 -9.16 -9.08 -25.85
CA TYR A 503 -10.15 -9.40 -26.88
C TYR A 503 -9.50 -9.93 -28.17
N ILE A 504 -8.46 -9.28 -28.67
CA ILE A 504 -7.74 -9.70 -29.88
C ILE A 504 -7.04 -11.04 -29.67
N ASP A 505 -6.47 -11.31 -28.49
CA ASP A 505 -5.90 -12.61 -28.15
C ASP A 505 -6.94 -13.73 -28.23
N LEU A 506 -8.15 -13.52 -27.68
CA LEU A 506 -9.26 -14.47 -27.80
C LEU A 506 -9.65 -14.71 -29.27
N VAL A 507 -9.71 -13.66 -30.10
CA VAL A 507 -10.02 -13.76 -31.53
C VAL A 507 -8.93 -14.53 -32.28
N ASN A 508 -7.65 -14.24 -32.01
CA ASN A 508 -6.52 -14.92 -32.65
C ASN A 508 -6.46 -16.41 -32.29
N GLN A 509 -6.79 -16.77 -31.05
CA GLN A 509 -6.89 -18.18 -30.66
C GLN A 509 -8.05 -18.89 -31.37
N ALA A 510 -9.19 -18.21 -31.52
CA ALA A 510 -10.30 -18.74 -32.31
C ALA A 510 -9.91 -18.91 -33.79
N GLU A 511 -9.18 -17.95 -34.37
CA GLU A 511 -8.65 -18.02 -35.74
C GLU A 511 -7.67 -19.19 -35.90
N SER A 512 -6.77 -19.37 -34.92
CA SER A 512 -5.81 -20.49 -34.92
C SER A 512 -6.52 -21.84 -34.92
N PHE A 513 -7.46 -22.06 -34.00
CA PHE A 513 -8.26 -23.30 -34.00
C PHE A 513 -9.03 -23.49 -35.31
N PHE A 514 -9.56 -22.40 -35.88
CA PHE A 514 -10.24 -22.47 -37.16
C PHE A 514 -9.30 -22.90 -38.29
N SER A 515 -8.09 -22.35 -38.33
CA SER A 515 -7.06 -22.70 -39.33
C SER A 515 -6.55 -24.14 -39.19
N GLU A 516 -6.59 -24.70 -37.99
CA GLU A 516 -6.27 -26.12 -37.69
C GLU A 516 -7.43 -27.08 -38.03
N GLY A 517 -8.59 -26.58 -38.48
CA GLY A 517 -9.78 -27.40 -38.74
C GLY A 517 -10.59 -27.77 -37.49
N ARG A 518 -10.25 -27.19 -36.32
CA ARG A 518 -10.90 -27.43 -35.03
C ARG A 518 -12.08 -26.47 -34.83
N HIS A 519 -13.14 -26.67 -35.59
CA HIS A 519 -14.25 -25.72 -35.71
C HIS A 519 -15.04 -25.49 -34.41
N ASP A 520 -15.23 -26.52 -33.58
CA ASP A 520 -16.01 -26.39 -32.34
C ASP A 520 -15.25 -25.58 -31.28
N GLU A 521 -13.94 -25.80 -31.14
CA GLU A 521 -13.09 -24.98 -30.28
C GLU A 521 -13.00 -23.54 -30.77
N ALA A 522 -12.88 -23.33 -32.08
CA ALA A 522 -12.91 -22.00 -32.68
C ALA A 522 -14.21 -21.25 -32.32
N LYS A 523 -15.37 -21.89 -32.46
CA LYS A 523 -16.68 -21.30 -32.09
C LYS A 523 -16.75 -20.97 -30.60
N ARG A 524 -16.31 -21.88 -29.74
CA ARG A 524 -16.32 -21.66 -28.28
C ARG A 524 -15.44 -20.47 -27.89
N ARG A 525 -14.22 -20.42 -28.43
CA ARG A 525 -13.26 -19.33 -28.15
C ARG A 525 -13.73 -18.00 -28.72
N LEU A 526 -14.36 -18.03 -29.90
CA LEU A 526 -14.97 -16.85 -30.49
C LEU A 526 -16.16 -16.33 -29.71
N GLN A 527 -17.00 -17.22 -29.18
CA GLN A 527 -18.12 -16.83 -28.31
C GLN A 527 -17.59 -16.14 -27.05
N GLN A 528 -16.51 -16.66 -26.44
CA GLN A 528 -15.85 -16.00 -25.32
C GLN A 528 -15.35 -14.59 -25.69
N ALA A 529 -14.83 -14.36 -26.89
CA ALA A 529 -14.46 -13.02 -27.36
C ALA A 529 -15.67 -12.08 -27.50
N ILE A 530 -16.80 -12.60 -28.00
CA ILE A 530 -18.05 -11.84 -28.14
C ILE A 530 -18.62 -11.47 -26.78
N ASP A 531 -18.69 -12.43 -25.85
CA ASP A 531 -19.18 -12.22 -24.49
C ASP A 531 -18.28 -11.21 -23.78
N TYR A 532 -16.95 -11.37 -23.87
CA TYR A 532 -15.99 -10.43 -23.30
C TYR A 532 -16.16 -9.01 -23.84
N ARG A 533 -16.46 -8.86 -25.14
CA ARG A 533 -16.76 -7.54 -25.74
C ARG A 533 -18.03 -6.93 -25.17
N GLN A 534 -19.08 -7.74 -24.96
CA GLN A 534 -20.35 -7.28 -24.39
C GLN A 534 -20.16 -6.82 -22.94
N ASP A 535 -19.42 -7.59 -22.15
CA ASP A 535 -19.13 -7.28 -20.75
C ASP A 535 -18.31 -5.99 -20.60
N HIS A 536 -17.50 -5.64 -21.60
CA HIS A 536 -16.61 -4.47 -21.58
C HIS A 536 -16.95 -3.46 -22.69
N VAL A 537 -18.25 -3.30 -22.99
CA VAL A 537 -18.74 -2.46 -24.10
C VAL A 537 -18.24 -1.02 -24.04
N THR A 538 -18.04 -0.47 -22.83
CA THR A 538 -17.52 0.89 -22.62
C THR A 538 -16.17 1.12 -23.28
N TYR A 539 -15.32 0.08 -23.32
CA TYR A 539 -14.01 0.13 -23.95
C TYR A 539 -14.04 -0.52 -25.35
N LEU A 540 -14.76 -1.62 -25.54
CA LEU A 540 -14.67 -2.42 -26.76
C LEU A 540 -15.74 -2.15 -27.82
N ARG A 541 -16.50 -1.06 -27.71
CA ARG A 541 -17.60 -0.70 -28.63
C ARG A 541 -17.20 -0.74 -30.11
N THR A 542 -15.95 -0.43 -30.45
CA THR A 542 -15.44 -0.35 -31.82
C THR A 542 -14.91 -1.68 -32.38
N SER A 543 -14.84 -2.74 -31.56
CA SER A 543 -14.17 -3.99 -31.93
C SER A 543 -15.13 -4.93 -32.68
N THR A 544 -14.76 -5.31 -33.91
CA THR A 544 -15.58 -6.08 -34.88
C THR A 544 -14.91 -7.36 -35.37
N GLU A 545 -13.68 -7.62 -34.95
CA GLU A 545 -12.82 -8.71 -35.41
C GLU A 545 -13.46 -10.08 -35.16
N ALA A 546 -14.08 -10.27 -33.99
CA ALA A 546 -14.83 -11.49 -33.68
C ALA A 546 -16.04 -11.70 -34.59
N LEU A 547 -16.75 -10.63 -34.98
CA LEU A 547 -17.88 -10.73 -35.91
C LEU A 547 -17.41 -11.13 -37.31
N TYR A 548 -16.27 -10.59 -37.75
CA TYR A 548 -15.65 -10.97 -39.01
C TYR A 548 -15.28 -12.47 -39.03
N LEU A 549 -14.60 -12.96 -37.99
CA LEU A 549 -14.26 -14.38 -37.88
C LEU A 549 -15.52 -15.26 -37.76
N GLN A 550 -16.56 -14.82 -37.04
CA GLN A 550 -17.82 -15.54 -36.92
C GLN A 550 -18.45 -15.80 -38.29
N ASN A 551 -18.41 -14.78 -39.15
CA ASN A 551 -18.93 -14.84 -40.50
C ASN A 551 -18.13 -15.81 -41.38
N ARG A 552 -16.80 -15.85 -41.23
CA ARG A 552 -15.93 -16.81 -41.93
C ARG A 552 -16.21 -18.25 -41.49
N ILE A 553 -16.32 -18.51 -40.20
CA ILE A 553 -16.67 -19.84 -39.66
C ILE A 553 -18.02 -20.31 -40.21
N LYS A 554 -19.05 -19.45 -40.15
CA LYS A 554 -20.39 -19.75 -40.70
C LYS A 554 -20.35 -20.09 -42.20
N SER A 555 -19.53 -19.38 -42.98
CA SER A 555 -19.39 -19.64 -44.43
C SER A 555 -18.69 -20.98 -44.73
N ALA A 556 -17.70 -21.37 -43.90
CA ALA A 556 -17.01 -22.66 -44.03
C ALA A 556 -17.95 -23.83 -43.68
N ASP A 557 -18.75 -23.70 -42.60
CA ASP A 557 -19.75 -24.71 -42.25
C ASP A 557 -20.78 -24.93 -43.37
N ASN A 558 -21.26 -23.83 -43.97
CA ASN A 558 -22.22 -23.88 -45.07
C ASN A 558 -21.64 -24.50 -46.36
N THR A 559 -20.34 -24.39 -46.61
CA THR A 559 -19.70 -25.02 -47.78
C THR A 559 -19.44 -26.51 -47.56
N ALA A 560 -19.06 -26.94 -46.34
CA ALA A 560 -18.93 -28.35 -45.98
C ALA A 560 -20.27 -29.13 -46.03
N LEU A 561 -21.38 -28.46 -45.69
CA LEU A 561 -22.75 -29.00 -45.83
C LEU A 561 -23.20 -29.15 -47.30
N ASN A 562 -22.58 -28.40 -48.22
CA ASN A 562 -22.90 -28.40 -49.65
C ASN A 562 -21.94 -29.28 -50.49
N SER A 563 -20.81 -29.72 -49.95
CA SER A 563 -19.80 -30.53 -50.64
C SER A 563 -19.89 -32.04 -50.36
N THR A 564 -20.86 -32.51 -49.58
CA THR A 564 -21.13 -33.95 -49.40
C THR A 564 -22.05 -34.48 -50.52
N PRO A 565 -21.66 -35.51 -51.31
CA PRO A 565 -22.43 -35.97 -52.48
C PRO A 565 -23.78 -36.66 -52.19
N ASN A 566 -24.25 -36.67 -50.93
CA ASN A 566 -25.38 -37.50 -50.51
C ASN A 566 -26.64 -36.75 -50.06
N ASN A 567 -26.77 -35.47 -50.38
CA ASN A 567 -27.94 -34.66 -50.02
C ASN A 567 -28.98 -34.51 -51.14
N SER A 568 -29.17 -35.54 -51.96
CA SER A 568 -30.40 -35.69 -52.77
C SER A 568 -31.61 -36.11 -51.92
N LEU A 569 -31.39 -36.81 -50.80
CA LEU A 569 -32.48 -37.25 -49.92
C LEU A 569 -33.03 -36.15 -49.00
N LYS A 570 -32.20 -35.16 -48.61
CA LYS A 570 -32.63 -34.06 -47.73
C LYS A 570 -33.38 -32.95 -48.47
N ARG A 571 -33.20 -32.84 -49.79
CA ARG A 571 -34.00 -31.95 -50.66
C ARG A 571 -35.42 -32.46 -50.92
N GLN A 572 -35.67 -33.76 -50.70
CA GLN A 572 -37.01 -34.34 -50.85
C GLN A 572 -37.83 -34.30 -49.54
N LEU A 573 -37.18 -34.20 -48.38
CA LEU A 573 -37.85 -34.07 -47.07
C LEU A 573 -38.06 -32.61 -46.60
N LEU A 574 -37.48 -31.63 -47.28
CA LEU A 574 -37.67 -30.20 -47.00
C LEU A 574 -38.72 -29.52 -47.90
N GLY A 575 -39.41 -30.29 -48.76
CA GLY A 575 -40.53 -29.82 -49.58
C GLY A 575 -41.87 -29.75 -48.83
N GLU A 576 -41.99 -30.39 -47.67
CA GLU A 576 -43.25 -30.50 -46.92
C GLU A 576 -43.04 -30.29 -45.42
N ALA A 577 -42.47 -29.15 -45.05
CA ALA A 577 -42.64 -28.59 -43.71
C ALA A 577 -42.37 -27.08 -43.80
N GLY A 578 -43.40 -26.32 -44.15
CA GLY A 578 -43.40 -24.89 -43.88
C GLY A 578 -43.36 -24.69 -42.37
N MET A 579 -42.18 -24.36 -41.82
CA MET A 579 -42.00 -23.48 -40.67
C MET A 579 -40.52 -23.24 -40.36
N SER A 580 -40.23 -21.97 -40.13
CA SER A 580 -38.95 -21.28 -39.88
C SER A 580 -38.08 -21.87 -38.76
N ALA A 581 -36.76 -21.93 -38.97
CA ALA A 581 -35.75 -21.26 -38.14
C ALA A 581 -34.31 -21.49 -38.69
N ASN A 582 -33.48 -20.45 -38.60
CA ASN A 582 -32.01 -20.41 -38.76
C ASN A 582 -31.41 -20.15 -40.16
N ASP A 583 -31.50 -18.90 -40.61
CA ASP A 583 -30.30 -18.06 -40.76
C ASP A 583 -30.73 -16.58 -40.75
N GLY A 584 -30.19 -15.81 -39.80
CA GLY A 584 -30.62 -14.45 -39.46
C GLY A 584 -30.23 -13.37 -40.47
N THR A 585 -30.20 -13.68 -41.77
CA THR A 585 -30.10 -12.67 -42.83
C THR A 585 -31.28 -12.82 -43.78
N LEU A 586 -32.39 -12.16 -43.42
CA LEU A 586 -33.41 -11.78 -44.39
C LEU A 586 -32.72 -10.97 -45.48
N ARG A 587 -32.40 -11.59 -46.62
CA ARG A 587 -32.12 -10.85 -47.86
C ARG A 587 -33.44 -10.20 -48.27
N ILE A 588 -33.61 -8.95 -47.87
CA ILE A 588 -34.81 -8.20 -48.19
C ILE A 588 -34.74 -7.82 -49.66
N SER A 589 -35.55 -8.49 -50.49
CA SER A 589 -35.62 -8.27 -51.94
C SER A 589 -36.45 -7.05 -52.33
N ASP A 590 -36.93 -6.25 -51.37
CA ASP A 590 -37.75 -5.07 -51.65
C ASP A 590 -36.88 -3.97 -52.29
N PRO A 591 -37.11 -3.61 -53.56
CA PRO A 591 -36.30 -2.63 -54.28
C PRO A 591 -36.30 -1.24 -53.62
N VAL A 592 -37.40 -0.86 -52.96
CA VAL A 592 -37.51 0.44 -52.26
C VAL A 592 -36.67 0.41 -50.99
N LEU A 593 -36.70 -0.71 -50.26
CA LEU A 593 -35.91 -0.88 -49.05
C LEU A 593 -34.40 -0.94 -49.36
N ILE A 594 -34.00 -1.64 -50.42
CA ILE A 594 -32.60 -1.70 -50.88
C ILE A 594 -32.09 -0.30 -51.27
N LYS A 595 -32.91 0.48 -51.96
CA LYS A 595 -32.57 1.86 -52.35
C LYS A 595 -32.40 2.78 -51.12
N ASN A 596 -33.28 2.66 -50.13
CA ASN A 596 -33.20 3.44 -48.89
C ASN A 596 -32.01 3.00 -48.03
N ALA A 597 -31.76 1.70 -47.92
CA ALA A 597 -30.61 1.14 -47.21
C ALA A 597 -29.28 1.59 -47.84
N LYS A 598 -29.17 1.55 -49.17
CA LYS A 598 -28.00 2.08 -49.88
C LYS A 598 -27.72 3.54 -49.52
N LYS A 599 -28.77 4.37 -49.47
CA LYS A 599 -28.63 5.78 -49.09
C LYS A 599 -28.16 5.93 -47.64
N ASP A 600 -28.79 5.22 -46.70
CA ASP A 600 -28.44 5.28 -45.27
C ASP A 600 -26.99 4.82 -45.02
N ILE A 601 -26.55 3.74 -45.66
CA ILE A 601 -25.16 3.26 -45.61
C ILE A 601 -24.20 4.34 -46.12
N ILE A 602 -24.49 4.96 -47.28
CA ILE A 602 -23.66 6.03 -47.83
C ILE A 602 -23.61 7.24 -46.88
N ASP A 603 -24.74 7.61 -46.26
CA ASP A 603 -24.81 8.72 -45.31
C ASP A 603 -24.02 8.41 -44.02
N GLN A 604 -24.05 7.17 -43.53
CA GLN A 604 -23.20 6.70 -42.43
C GLN A 604 -21.72 6.76 -42.80
N LEU A 605 -21.32 6.26 -43.98
CA LEU A 605 -19.93 6.34 -44.43
C LEU A 605 -19.43 7.78 -44.56
N LYS A 606 -20.28 8.70 -45.03
CA LYS A 606 -19.98 10.14 -45.06
C LYS A 606 -19.88 10.75 -43.66
N ALA A 607 -20.73 10.31 -42.72
CA ALA A 607 -20.62 10.72 -41.33
C ALA A 607 -19.30 10.23 -40.70
N ALA A 608 -18.86 9.01 -41.02
CA ALA A 608 -17.54 8.52 -40.64
C ALA A 608 -16.42 9.39 -41.24
N GLN A 609 -16.50 9.75 -42.53
CA GLN A 609 -15.53 10.67 -43.16
C GLN A 609 -15.46 12.03 -42.45
N LEU A 610 -16.60 12.58 -42.00
CA LEU A 610 -16.63 13.81 -41.22
C LEU A 610 -15.94 13.64 -39.86
N LYS A 611 -16.08 12.49 -39.21
CA LYS A 611 -15.35 12.17 -37.97
C LYS A 611 -13.85 12.04 -38.20
N VAL A 612 -13.41 11.45 -39.31
CA VAL A 612 -11.99 11.43 -39.71
C VAL A 612 -11.45 12.84 -39.88
N TRP A 613 -12.21 13.71 -40.55
CA TRP A 613 -11.83 15.11 -40.74
C TRP A 613 -11.73 15.88 -39.42
N GLY A 614 -12.64 15.61 -38.48
CA GLY A 614 -12.63 16.12 -37.11
C GLY A 614 -11.60 15.49 -36.18
N ASN A 615 -10.70 14.64 -36.69
CA ASN A 615 -9.71 13.89 -35.91
C ASN A 615 -10.27 12.88 -34.89
N SER A 616 -11.53 12.48 -35.03
CA SER A 616 -12.18 11.49 -34.18
C SER A 616 -12.14 10.11 -34.83
N ILE A 617 -10.92 9.55 -35.00
CA ILE A 617 -10.70 8.29 -35.74
C ILE A 617 -11.46 7.11 -35.13
N ASP A 618 -11.53 7.04 -33.80
CA ASP A 618 -12.24 5.95 -33.12
C ASP A 618 -13.75 6.01 -33.38
N GLU A 619 -14.34 7.21 -33.35
CA GLU A 619 -15.75 7.41 -33.70
C GLU A 619 -16.03 7.12 -35.18
N ALA A 620 -15.07 7.45 -36.06
CA ALA A 620 -15.15 7.10 -37.47
C ALA A 620 -15.19 5.58 -37.69
N TRP A 621 -14.34 4.82 -36.98
CA TRP A 621 -14.35 3.36 -37.01
C TRP A 621 -15.69 2.76 -36.54
N ILE A 622 -16.33 3.35 -35.52
CA ILE A 622 -17.66 2.90 -35.05
C ILE A 622 -18.70 3.04 -36.15
N ILE A 623 -18.78 4.23 -36.75
CA ILE A 623 -19.79 4.53 -37.78
C ILE A 623 -19.50 3.69 -39.03
N TYR A 624 -18.23 3.51 -39.38
CA TYR A 624 -17.79 2.66 -40.48
C TYR A 624 -18.18 1.19 -40.25
N GLY A 625 -17.90 0.64 -39.07
CA GLY A 625 -18.30 -0.73 -38.72
C GLY A 625 -19.81 -0.96 -38.81
N SER A 626 -20.61 0.01 -38.32
CA SER A 626 -22.08 -0.05 -38.44
C SER A 626 -22.54 -0.01 -39.91
N ALA A 627 -21.90 0.80 -40.75
CA ALA A 627 -22.18 0.85 -42.17
C ALA A 627 -21.86 -0.47 -42.88
N LEU A 628 -20.77 -1.16 -42.51
CA LEU A 628 -20.40 -2.48 -43.05
C LEU A 628 -21.38 -3.58 -42.62
N GLU A 629 -21.87 -3.54 -41.38
CA GLU A 629 -22.91 -4.46 -40.92
C GLU A 629 -24.20 -4.28 -41.72
N ASN A 630 -24.61 -3.03 -41.97
CA ASN A 630 -25.77 -2.71 -42.80
C ASN A 630 -25.55 -3.13 -44.25
N LEU A 631 -24.38 -2.85 -44.84
CA LEU A 631 -24.00 -3.31 -46.18
C LEU A 631 -24.22 -4.81 -46.35
N LYS A 632 -23.75 -5.59 -45.38
CA LYS A 632 -23.91 -7.04 -45.35
C LYS A 632 -25.36 -7.45 -45.18
N ARG A 633 -26.08 -6.82 -44.24
CA ARG A 633 -27.50 -7.10 -43.94
C ARG A 633 -28.38 -6.95 -45.18
N TYR A 634 -28.10 -5.96 -46.03
CA TYR A 634 -28.87 -5.68 -47.23
C TYR A 634 -28.30 -6.31 -48.52
N GLY A 635 -27.21 -7.09 -48.44
CA GLY A 635 -26.61 -7.75 -49.60
C GLY A 635 -26.03 -6.77 -50.64
N LEU A 636 -25.57 -5.60 -50.20
CA LEU A 636 -25.08 -4.51 -51.04
C LEU A 636 -23.54 -4.51 -51.23
N GLU A 637 -22.86 -5.59 -50.82
CA GLU A 637 -21.39 -5.72 -50.84
C GLU A 637 -20.79 -5.58 -52.25
N GLY A 638 -21.57 -5.83 -53.30
CA GLY A 638 -21.18 -5.67 -54.70
C GLY A 638 -21.41 -4.29 -55.30
N ASP A 639 -22.04 -3.36 -54.58
CA ASP A 639 -22.44 -2.05 -55.09
C ASP A 639 -21.23 -1.13 -55.30
N ASN A 640 -21.01 -0.68 -56.54
CA ASN A 640 -19.85 0.13 -56.91
C ASN A 640 -19.82 1.52 -56.26
N ASP A 641 -20.98 2.13 -56.00
CA ASP A 641 -21.02 3.46 -55.39
C ASP A 641 -20.60 3.38 -53.92
N ILE A 642 -21.05 2.34 -53.21
CA ILE A 642 -20.65 2.12 -51.82
C ILE A 642 -19.18 1.76 -51.73
N LYS A 643 -18.67 0.87 -52.60
CA LYS A 643 -17.24 0.54 -52.67
C LYS A 643 -16.36 1.77 -52.84
N LYS A 644 -16.75 2.68 -53.75
CA LYS A 644 -16.00 3.93 -53.96
C LYS A 644 -15.95 4.80 -52.70
N VAL A 645 -17.07 4.93 -51.98
CA VAL A 645 -17.12 5.72 -50.73
C VAL A 645 -16.30 5.06 -49.61
N ILE A 646 -16.30 3.72 -49.56
CA ILE A 646 -15.46 2.95 -48.64
C ILE A 646 -13.98 3.17 -48.94
N GLU A 647 -13.56 3.00 -50.20
CA GLU A 647 -12.17 3.23 -50.63
C GLU A 647 -11.69 4.65 -50.31
N GLU A 648 -12.53 5.66 -50.57
CA GLU A 648 -12.25 7.06 -50.22
C GLU A 648 -12.15 7.28 -48.70
N LEU A 649 -12.98 6.62 -47.90
CA LEU A 649 -12.94 6.69 -46.44
C LEU A 649 -11.68 6.02 -45.88
N ASP A 650 -11.37 4.80 -46.33
CA ASP A 650 -10.18 4.05 -45.91
C ASP A 650 -8.90 4.84 -46.20
N GLN A 651 -8.80 5.43 -47.40
CA GLN A 651 -7.67 6.29 -47.76
C GLN A 651 -7.55 7.49 -46.80
N ARG A 652 -8.66 8.18 -46.49
CA ARG A 652 -8.65 9.31 -45.55
C ARG A 652 -8.30 8.91 -44.12
N MET A 653 -8.74 7.72 -43.68
CA MET A 653 -8.41 7.19 -42.36
C MET A 653 -6.91 6.91 -42.26
N ILE A 654 -6.33 6.25 -43.26
CA ILE A 654 -4.89 5.99 -43.34
C ILE A 654 -4.11 7.31 -43.35
N GLU A 655 -4.48 8.26 -44.22
CA GLU A 655 -3.84 9.58 -44.30
C GLU A 655 -3.88 10.31 -42.95
N ARG A 656 -5.01 10.27 -42.25
CA ARG A 656 -5.16 10.95 -40.96
C ARG A 656 -4.40 10.26 -39.83
N ILE A 657 -4.40 8.92 -39.77
CA ILE A 657 -3.60 8.14 -38.83
C ILE A 657 -2.12 8.43 -39.03
N CYS A 658 -1.66 8.42 -40.29
CA CYS A 658 -0.28 8.76 -40.63
C CYS A 658 0.08 10.19 -40.21
N LEU A 659 -0.82 11.16 -40.44
CA LEU A 659 -0.61 12.55 -40.02
C LEU A 659 -0.52 12.69 -38.50
N ASN A 660 -1.39 12.02 -37.75
CA ASN A 660 -1.38 12.03 -36.29
C ASN A 660 -0.09 11.41 -35.72
N ASN A 661 0.30 10.25 -36.25
CA ASN A 661 1.54 9.57 -35.84
C ASN A 661 2.78 10.39 -36.20
N LYS A 662 2.75 11.10 -37.33
CA LYS A 662 3.80 12.05 -37.69
C LYS A 662 3.89 13.20 -36.70
N PHE A 663 2.78 13.86 -36.36
CA PHE A 663 2.79 14.95 -35.37
C PHE A 663 3.23 14.48 -33.98
N ARG A 664 2.77 13.31 -33.53
CA ARG A 664 3.23 12.71 -32.28
C ARG A 664 4.74 12.44 -32.29
N THR A 665 5.25 11.90 -33.39
CA THR A 665 6.69 11.66 -33.56
C THR A 665 7.48 12.97 -33.54
N GLU A 666 6.98 14.02 -34.21
CA GLU A 666 7.62 15.34 -34.23
C GLU A 666 7.65 15.98 -32.83
N ASP A 667 6.56 15.86 -32.07
CA ASP A 667 6.49 16.34 -30.68
C ASP A 667 7.45 15.56 -29.76
N LEU A 668 7.42 14.22 -29.82
CA LEU A 668 8.35 13.36 -29.09
C LEU A 668 9.81 13.70 -29.44
N MET A 669 10.13 13.88 -30.71
CA MET A 669 11.47 14.25 -31.16
C MET A 669 11.87 15.65 -30.69
N SER A 670 10.95 16.60 -30.63
CA SER A 670 11.19 17.92 -30.03
C SER A 670 11.56 17.80 -28.55
N ASN A 671 10.83 16.95 -27.81
CA ASN A 671 11.09 16.67 -26.40
C ASN A 671 12.42 15.94 -26.19
N VAL A 672 12.73 14.93 -27.01
CA VAL A 672 14.02 14.23 -27.05
C VAL A 672 15.16 15.24 -27.24
N LYS A 673 15.07 16.12 -28.23
CA LYS A 673 16.10 17.15 -28.49
C LYS A 673 16.24 18.11 -27.31
N SER A 674 15.12 18.53 -26.73
CA SER A 674 15.12 19.38 -25.55
C SER A 674 15.81 18.73 -24.35
N ASN A 675 15.50 17.45 -24.10
CA ASN A 675 16.07 16.65 -23.02
C ASN A 675 17.58 16.44 -23.20
N VAL A 676 18.02 16.06 -24.41
CA VAL A 676 19.44 15.92 -24.74
C VAL A 676 20.18 17.25 -24.55
N ARG A 677 19.63 18.36 -25.06
CA ARG A 677 20.21 19.70 -24.92
C ARG A 677 20.31 20.15 -23.46
N ASN A 678 19.30 19.84 -22.65
CA ASN A 678 19.22 20.23 -21.24
C ASN A 678 19.90 19.20 -20.31
N ARG A 679 20.52 18.15 -20.84
CA ARG A 679 21.13 17.05 -20.09
C ARG A 679 20.17 16.37 -19.10
N LYS A 680 18.90 16.25 -19.49
CA LYS A 680 17.86 15.52 -18.76
C LYS A 680 17.65 14.17 -19.43
N TYR A 681 17.94 13.09 -18.72
CA TYR A 681 18.06 11.75 -19.31
C TYR A 681 17.12 10.72 -18.71
N GLU A 682 16.30 11.11 -17.74
CA GLU A 682 15.46 10.21 -16.94
C GLU A 682 14.47 9.41 -17.80
N ASN A 683 13.90 10.04 -18.83
CA ASN A 683 12.89 9.42 -19.71
C ASN A 683 13.35 9.28 -21.17
N LEU A 684 14.63 9.57 -21.45
CA LEU A 684 15.12 9.69 -22.82
C LEU A 684 15.02 8.36 -23.59
N LYS A 685 15.39 7.24 -22.95
CA LYS A 685 15.32 5.90 -23.55
C LYS A 685 13.89 5.57 -24.02
N THR A 686 12.92 5.71 -23.12
CA THR A 686 11.51 5.39 -23.40
C THR A 686 10.94 6.25 -24.52
N MET A 687 11.24 7.56 -24.54
CA MET A 687 10.80 8.45 -25.62
C MET A 687 11.37 8.05 -26.99
N LEU A 688 12.65 7.65 -27.03
CA LEU A 688 13.29 7.19 -28.26
C LEU A 688 12.71 5.86 -28.75
N GLU A 689 12.54 4.90 -27.84
CA GLU A 689 11.91 3.60 -28.14
C GLU A 689 10.47 3.78 -28.65
N GLU A 690 9.72 4.73 -28.09
CA GLU A 690 8.37 5.08 -28.54
C GLU A 690 8.40 5.66 -29.97
N VAL A 691 9.30 6.59 -30.27
CA VAL A 691 9.46 7.14 -31.64
C VAL A 691 9.79 6.02 -32.64
N ILE A 692 10.73 5.15 -32.29
CA ILE A 692 11.14 4.03 -33.14
C ILE A 692 9.95 3.09 -33.36
N SER A 693 9.23 2.72 -32.29
CA SER A 693 8.06 1.85 -32.34
C SER A 693 6.92 2.43 -33.19
N ILE A 694 6.59 3.72 -33.03
CA ILE A 694 5.59 4.40 -33.86
C ILE A 694 5.98 4.31 -35.33
N ALA A 695 7.24 4.54 -35.68
CA ALA A 695 7.69 4.48 -37.06
C ALA A 695 7.74 3.04 -37.61
N THR A 696 8.20 2.06 -36.84
CA THR A 696 8.27 0.64 -37.27
C THR A 696 6.91 0.00 -37.44
N ASN A 697 5.93 0.39 -36.62
CA ASN A 697 4.55 -0.11 -36.72
C ASN A 697 3.73 0.60 -37.82
N ASN A 698 4.27 1.69 -38.41
CA ASN A 698 3.59 2.51 -39.41
C ASN A 698 4.47 2.76 -40.65
N GLN A 699 5.14 1.72 -41.17
CA GLN A 699 6.11 1.84 -42.28
C GLN A 699 5.52 2.51 -43.55
N GLY A 700 4.21 2.38 -43.79
CA GLY A 700 3.52 3.03 -44.90
C GLY A 700 3.33 4.55 -44.77
N CYS A 701 3.56 5.12 -43.57
CA CYS A 701 3.32 6.54 -43.30
C CYS A 701 4.53 7.46 -43.61
N GLY A 702 5.68 6.90 -44.00
CA GLY A 702 6.88 7.68 -44.32
C GLY A 702 7.47 8.45 -43.12
N ILE A 703 7.21 7.98 -41.89
CA ILE A 703 7.74 8.59 -40.66
C ILE A 703 9.24 8.29 -40.57
N LYS A 704 10.06 9.33 -40.47
CA LYS A 704 11.52 9.22 -40.35
C LYS A 704 11.90 9.01 -38.88
N PHE A 705 12.67 7.98 -38.59
CA PHE A 705 13.17 7.67 -37.24
C PHE A 705 14.70 7.47 -37.20
N GLY A 706 15.42 7.76 -38.30
CA GLY A 706 16.88 7.64 -38.35
C GLY A 706 17.58 8.50 -37.29
N GLU A 707 17.13 9.75 -37.09
CA GLU A 707 17.66 10.63 -36.05
C GLU A 707 17.42 10.06 -34.64
N ALA A 708 16.28 9.40 -34.39
CA ALA A 708 16.01 8.76 -33.11
C ALA A 708 16.97 7.59 -32.86
N ASN A 709 17.22 6.74 -33.87
CA ASN A 709 18.20 5.66 -33.78
C ASN A 709 19.60 6.20 -33.50
N GLU A 710 20.04 7.25 -34.21
CA GLU A 710 21.37 7.85 -33.97
C GLU A 710 21.51 8.37 -32.54
N ILE A 711 20.48 9.03 -32.00
CA ILE A 711 20.48 9.48 -30.60
C ILE A 711 20.47 8.28 -29.65
N TYR A 712 19.68 7.25 -29.92
CA TYR A 712 19.61 6.03 -29.11
C TYR A 712 20.97 5.34 -29.03
N ASP A 713 21.58 5.09 -30.19
CA ASP A 713 22.88 4.43 -30.31
C ASP A 713 23.98 5.23 -29.62
N PHE A 714 23.97 6.57 -29.75
CA PHE A 714 24.91 7.43 -29.04
C PHE A 714 24.77 7.33 -27.51
N HIS A 715 23.55 7.16 -26.99
CA HIS A 715 23.26 7.12 -25.55
C HIS A 715 23.16 5.70 -24.97
N VAL A 716 23.40 4.63 -25.74
CA VAL A 716 23.21 3.25 -25.28
C VAL A 716 23.97 2.93 -23.98
N GLN A 717 25.20 3.42 -23.85
CA GLN A 717 26.00 3.24 -22.63
C GLN A 717 25.41 3.96 -21.41
N LEU A 718 24.77 5.13 -21.61
CA LEU A 718 24.07 5.82 -20.55
C LEU A 718 22.84 5.04 -20.07
N PHE A 719 22.08 4.50 -21.02
CA PHE A 719 20.91 3.69 -20.69
C PHE A 719 21.29 2.42 -19.93
N GLN A 720 22.39 1.78 -20.32
CA GLN A 720 22.94 0.64 -19.59
C GLN A 720 23.36 1.04 -18.18
N TYR A 721 24.04 2.18 -18.01
CA TYR A 721 24.38 2.71 -16.69
C TYR A 721 23.14 2.92 -15.80
N GLN A 722 22.08 3.54 -16.33
CA GLN A 722 20.85 3.79 -15.57
C GLN A 722 20.19 2.48 -15.12
N GLN A 723 20.19 1.46 -15.99
CA GLN A 723 19.65 0.13 -15.67
C GLN A 723 20.50 -0.56 -14.60
N ASP A 724 21.82 -0.61 -14.77
CA ASP A 724 22.73 -1.29 -13.85
C ASP A 724 22.76 -0.60 -12.48
N TYR A 725 22.74 0.73 -12.46
CA TYR A 725 22.65 1.49 -11.21
C TYR A 725 21.31 1.26 -10.49
N SER A 726 20.20 1.19 -11.24
CA SER A 726 18.89 0.82 -10.68
C SER A 726 18.93 -0.57 -10.03
N ASN A 727 19.60 -1.54 -10.65
CA ASN A 727 19.78 -2.88 -10.08
C ASN A 727 20.58 -2.84 -8.76
N VAL A 728 21.65 -2.03 -8.69
CA VAL A 728 22.42 -1.82 -7.44
C VAL A 728 21.54 -1.22 -6.35
N LEU A 729 20.74 -0.20 -6.67
CA LEU A 729 19.82 0.42 -5.72
C LEU A 729 18.73 -0.55 -5.24
N ASN A 730 18.17 -1.36 -6.14
CA ASN A 730 17.18 -2.39 -5.79
C ASN A 730 17.76 -3.39 -4.79
N LYS A 731 18.99 -3.87 -5.01
CA LYS A 731 19.68 -4.76 -4.08
C LYS A 731 19.91 -4.11 -2.71
N LEU A 732 20.25 -2.82 -2.69
CA LEU A 732 20.41 -2.04 -1.47
C LEU A 732 19.09 -1.96 -0.66
N TYR A 733 17.96 -1.82 -1.35
CA TYR A 733 16.65 -1.80 -0.70
C TYR A 733 16.17 -3.19 -0.24
N SER A 734 16.54 -4.28 -0.93
CA SER A 734 16.09 -5.64 -0.58
C SER A 734 16.98 -6.35 0.43
N GLU A 735 18.30 -6.17 0.37
CA GLU A 735 19.29 -6.96 1.14
C GLU A 735 20.04 -6.15 2.21
N SER A 736 19.67 -4.89 2.42
CA SER A 736 20.41 -3.89 3.20
C SER A 736 21.77 -3.50 2.56
N ILE A 737 22.43 -2.49 3.13
CA ILE A 737 23.75 -2.04 2.66
C ILE A 737 24.81 -3.14 2.77
N TYR A 738 24.68 -4.06 3.74
CA TYR A 738 25.63 -5.14 3.96
C TYR A 738 25.65 -6.13 2.78
N GLY A 739 24.48 -6.53 2.27
CA GLY A 739 24.36 -7.42 1.11
C GLY A 739 24.62 -6.73 -0.24
N ALA A 740 24.39 -5.42 -0.30
CA ALA A 740 24.57 -4.63 -1.52
C ALA A 740 25.99 -4.06 -1.71
N ALA A 741 26.82 -4.02 -0.66
CA ALA A 741 28.14 -3.36 -0.69
C ALA A 741 29.03 -3.88 -1.83
N GLU A 742 29.19 -5.20 -1.97
CA GLU A 742 30.00 -5.79 -3.04
C GLU A 742 29.48 -5.42 -4.44
N GLY A 743 28.15 -5.46 -4.63
CA GLY A 743 27.52 -5.08 -5.90
C GLY A 743 27.78 -3.62 -6.26
N TYR A 744 27.73 -2.72 -5.27
CA TYR A 744 28.02 -1.30 -5.47
C TYR A 744 29.51 -1.07 -5.77
N LEU A 745 30.41 -1.72 -5.03
CA LEU A 745 31.86 -1.58 -5.24
C LEU A 745 32.29 -2.11 -6.61
N ASN A 746 31.74 -3.23 -7.05
CA ASN A 746 31.98 -3.75 -8.39
C ASN A 746 31.45 -2.79 -9.46
N PHE A 747 30.33 -2.13 -9.21
CA PHE A 747 29.77 -1.12 -10.09
C PHE A 747 30.64 0.16 -10.15
N ASP A 748 31.18 0.61 -9.02
CA ASP A 748 32.14 1.74 -8.95
C ASP A 748 33.37 1.46 -9.84
N GLN A 749 33.84 0.21 -9.90
CA GLN A 749 34.99 -0.20 -10.71
C GLN A 749 34.71 -0.22 -12.22
N THR A 750 33.47 -0.42 -12.64
CA THR A 750 33.09 -0.48 -14.06
C THR A 750 32.64 0.87 -14.61
N ILE A 751 32.62 1.93 -13.79
CA ILE A 751 31.99 3.20 -14.14
C ILE A 751 32.58 3.88 -15.40
N GLU A 752 33.88 3.69 -15.64
CA GLU A 752 34.57 4.26 -16.79
C GLU A 752 34.07 3.70 -18.13
N MET A 753 33.55 2.47 -18.13
CA MET A 753 33.01 1.81 -19.32
C MET A 753 31.78 2.52 -19.89
N TYR A 754 31.03 3.24 -19.05
CA TYR A 754 29.82 3.96 -19.46
C TYR A 754 30.09 5.37 -20.00
N GLN A 755 31.33 5.85 -19.93
CA GLN A 755 31.76 7.15 -20.48
C GLN A 755 30.94 8.37 -20.01
N LEU A 756 30.44 8.36 -18.76
CA LEU A 756 29.45 9.33 -18.25
C LEU A 756 29.85 10.81 -18.36
N ARG A 757 31.16 11.10 -18.39
CA ARG A 757 31.70 12.45 -18.58
C ARG A 757 31.18 13.11 -19.86
N ARG A 758 30.96 12.35 -20.93
CA ARG A 758 30.44 12.89 -22.21
C ARG A 758 28.99 13.38 -22.10
N PHE A 759 28.25 12.91 -21.10
CA PHE A 759 26.88 13.31 -20.81
C PHE A 759 26.78 14.33 -19.66
N GLY A 760 27.91 14.71 -19.05
CA GLY A 760 27.92 15.59 -17.89
C GLY A 760 27.30 14.97 -16.63
N ILE A 761 27.26 13.64 -16.56
CA ILE A 761 26.77 12.90 -15.40
C ILE A 761 27.96 12.53 -14.52
N GLN A 762 27.85 12.83 -13.23
CA GLN A 762 28.80 12.38 -12.22
C GLN A 762 28.18 11.23 -11.44
N HIS A 763 28.85 10.08 -11.47
CA HIS A 763 28.50 8.95 -10.65
C HIS A 763 28.77 9.23 -9.17
N VAL A 764 27.87 8.78 -8.31
CA VAL A 764 28.04 8.86 -6.86
C VAL A 764 28.66 7.55 -6.41
N THR A 765 29.92 7.57 -6.02
CA THR A 765 30.62 6.37 -5.54
C THR A 765 29.99 5.85 -4.26
N PHE A 766 30.25 4.58 -3.91
CA PHE A 766 29.75 3.98 -2.68
C PHE A 766 30.11 4.80 -1.42
N LYS A 767 31.32 5.36 -1.39
CA LYS A 767 31.77 6.26 -0.33
C LYS A 767 30.98 7.57 -0.29
N GLU A 768 30.85 8.25 -1.43
CA GLU A 768 30.08 9.49 -1.51
C GLU A 768 28.61 9.26 -1.14
N PHE A 769 28.06 8.11 -1.51
CA PHE A 769 26.71 7.70 -1.13
C PHE A 769 26.56 7.64 0.39
N LEU A 770 27.43 6.91 1.10
CA LEU A 770 27.37 6.82 2.57
C LEU A 770 27.57 8.17 3.26
N ILE A 771 28.46 9.03 2.73
CA ILE A 771 28.64 10.40 3.23
C ILE A 771 27.34 11.21 3.06
N LYS A 772 26.72 11.17 1.88
CA LYS A 772 25.48 11.90 1.57
C LYS A 772 24.28 11.42 2.40
N GLN A 773 24.17 10.12 2.66
CA GLN A 773 23.09 9.58 3.49
C GLN A 773 23.23 9.99 4.97
N ASN A 774 24.45 10.27 5.43
CA ASN A 774 24.75 10.65 6.82
C ASN A 774 24.09 9.73 7.86
N ASN A 775 24.09 8.42 7.57
CA ASN A 775 23.44 7.40 8.38
C ASN A 775 24.52 6.46 8.94
N SER A 776 24.79 6.59 10.24
CA SER A 776 25.84 5.81 10.92
C SER A 776 25.57 4.31 10.96
N THR A 777 24.30 3.88 11.04
CA THR A 777 23.93 2.47 10.97
C THR A 777 24.33 1.86 9.63
N MET A 778 24.11 2.57 8.53
CA MET A 778 24.53 2.11 7.20
C MET A 778 26.04 2.03 7.08
N THR A 779 26.76 3.04 7.59
CA THR A 779 28.22 3.03 7.59
C THR A 779 28.79 1.90 8.45
N ILE A 780 28.18 1.60 9.61
CA ILE A 780 28.56 0.46 10.47
C ILE A 780 28.37 -0.86 9.71
N GLN A 781 27.23 -1.05 9.04
CA GLN A 781 26.98 -2.24 8.23
C GLN A 781 27.97 -2.38 7.07
N ALA A 782 28.34 -1.27 6.42
CA ALA A 782 29.38 -1.28 5.39
C ALA A 782 30.76 -1.68 5.97
N ILE A 783 31.16 -1.14 7.13
CA ILE A 783 32.39 -1.54 7.82
C ILE A 783 32.36 -3.04 8.13
N MET A 784 31.23 -3.56 8.60
CA MET A 784 31.08 -4.99 8.92
C MET A 784 31.24 -5.88 7.69
N HIS A 785 30.74 -5.47 6.52
CA HIS A 785 30.99 -6.17 5.27
C HIS A 785 32.49 -6.27 4.95
N PHE A 786 33.25 -5.18 5.11
CA PHE A 786 34.70 -5.21 4.90
C PHE A 786 35.45 -6.01 5.98
N VAL A 787 34.97 -6.02 7.21
CA VAL A 787 35.51 -6.87 8.29
C VAL A 787 35.37 -8.36 7.92
N ASP A 788 34.19 -8.76 7.45
CA ASP A 788 33.90 -10.17 7.09
C ASP A 788 34.72 -10.63 5.88
N ASN A 789 35.04 -9.71 4.97
CA ASN A 789 35.89 -9.94 3.80
C ASN A 789 37.39 -9.67 4.05
N ILE A 790 37.81 -9.42 5.30
CA ILE A 790 39.22 -9.18 5.70
C ILE A 790 39.86 -8.03 4.88
N ASN A 791 39.07 -7.03 4.50
CA ASN A 791 39.54 -5.88 3.72
C ASN A 791 39.87 -4.71 4.65
N ILE A 792 41.14 -4.60 5.03
CA ILE A 792 41.63 -3.61 5.99
C ILE A 792 41.50 -2.17 5.46
N ASP A 793 41.81 -1.94 4.18
CA ASP A 793 41.77 -0.61 3.58
C ASP A 793 40.34 -0.06 3.57
N GLY A 794 39.35 -0.89 3.22
CA GLY A 794 37.94 -0.54 3.31
C GLY A 794 37.52 -0.25 4.75
N VAL A 795 37.91 -1.09 5.72
CA VAL A 795 37.62 -0.84 7.13
C VAL A 795 38.15 0.54 7.58
N LEU A 796 39.39 0.88 7.25
CA LEU A 796 39.99 2.17 7.62
C LEU A 796 39.32 3.35 6.91
N GLU A 797 39.01 3.21 5.63
CA GLU A 797 38.35 4.24 4.83
C GLU A 797 36.95 4.58 5.38
N TYR A 798 36.13 3.57 5.67
CA TYR A 798 34.76 3.78 6.15
C TYR A 798 34.69 4.10 7.64
N LEU A 799 35.71 3.75 8.44
CA LEU A 799 35.86 4.30 9.80
C LEU A 799 36.03 5.83 9.77
N GLU A 800 36.75 6.37 8.79
CA GLU A 800 36.88 7.83 8.66
C GLU A 800 35.54 8.49 8.29
N VAL A 801 34.73 7.83 7.46
CA VAL A 801 33.35 8.28 7.19
C VAL A 801 32.52 8.25 8.48
N LEU A 802 32.57 7.16 9.26
CA LEU A 802 31.82 7.02 10.50
C LEU A 802 32.20 8.07 11.55
N LYS A 803 33.50 8.41 11.66
CA LYS A 803 33.99 9.46 12.59
C LYS A 803 33.33 10.81 12.35
N ASN A 804 33.08 11.14 11.08
CA ASN A 804 32.41 12.37 10.68
C ASN A 804 30.88 12.34 10.84
N GLN A 805 30.32 11.20 11.25
CA GLN A 805 28.89 11.03 11.50
C GLN A 805 28.59 11.01 13.01
N SER A 806 27.34 11.27 13.36
CA SER A 806 26.86 11.04 14.73
C SER A 806 26.48 9.56 14.88
N PHE A 807 27.15 8.84 15.77
CA PHE A 807 26.90 7.42 16.03
C PHE A 807 26.86 7.11 17.52
N ASN A 808 26.01 6.15 17.89
CA ASN A 808 25.90 5.66 19.26
C ASN A 808 26.98 4.58 19.52
N ILE A 809 27.63 4.67 20.68
CA ILE A 809 28.62 3.70 21.15
C ILE A 809 28.00 2.30 21.24
N ASP A 810 26.77 2.19 21.74
CA ASP A 810 26.10 0.89 21.93
C ASP A 810 25.85 0.17 20.60
N GLN A 811 25.46 0.93 19.56
CA GLN A 811 25.20 0.39 18.22
C GLN A 811 26.47 -0.01 17.47
N SER A 812 27.60 0.61 17.83
CA SER A 812 28.90 0.36 17.18
C SER A 812 29.78 -0.61 17.97
N PHE A 813 29.34 -1.07 19.15
CA PHE A 813 30.17 -1.85 20.08
C PHE A 813 30.73 -3.13 19.44
N ASP A 814 29.87 -3.95 18.83
CA ASP A 814 30.27 -5.20 18.17
C ASP A 814 31.25 -4.92 17.02
N MET A 815 30.89 -3.99 16.13
CA MET A 815 31.77 -3.55 15.03
C MET A 815 33.14 -3.11 15.55
N GLN A 816 33.18 -2.28 16.60
CA GLN A 816 34.42 -1.81 17.20
C GLN A 816 35.29 -2.96 17.72
N GLN A 817 34.70 -3.97 18.37
CA GLN A 817 35.45 -5.13 18.85
C GLN A 817 36.05 -5.94 17.70
N ARG A 818 35.26 -6.20 16.66
CA ARG A 818 35.68 -6.99 15.49
C ARG A 818 36.74 -6.26 14.68
N VAL A 819 36.55 -4.96 14.43
CA VAL A 819 37.55 -4.10 13.77
C VAL A 819 38.85 -4.07 14.58
N GLY A 820 38.77 -3.87 15.90
CA GLY A 820 39.97 -3.86 16.76
C GLY A 820 40.75 -5.17 16.68
N THR A 821 40.08 -6.32 16.68
CA THR A 821 40.70 -7.64 16.53
C THR A 821 41.31 -7.84 15.15
N LEU A 822 40.56 -7.50 14.09
CA LEU A 822 41.03 -7.63 12.71
C LEU A 822 42.29 -6.79 12.46
N LEU A 823 42.29 -5.53 12.90
CA LEU A 823 43.45 -4.64 12.81
C LEU A 823 44.65 -5.22 13.58
N ALA A 824 44.44 -5.75 14.78
CA ALA A 824 45.51 -6.38 15.57
C ALA A 824 46.12 -7.61 14.85
N VAL A 825 45.30 -8.43 14.20
CA VAL A 825 45.76 -9.58 13.43
C VAL A 825 46.60 -9.13 12.22
N ALA A 826 46.10 -8.15 11.45
CA ALA A 826 46.83 -7.60 10.31
C ALA A 826 48.17 -6.99 10.74
N ASP A 827 48.16 -6.18 11.80
CA ASP A 827 49.32 -5.47 12.32
C ASP A 827 50.37 -6.38 12.98
N ASN A 828 49.98 -7.56 13.48
CA ASN A 828 50.91 -8.52 14.06
C ASN A 828 51.87 -9.15 13.03
N THR A 829 51.61 -8.93 11.73
CA THR A 829 52.53 -9.31 10.64
C THR A 829 53.62 -8.26 10.41
N VAL A 830 53.43 -7.03 10.92
CA VAL A 830 54.35 -5.89 10.76
C VAL A 830 55.01 -5.54 12.09
N VAL A 831 56.23 -4.99 12.07
CA VAL A 831 56.95 -4.59 13.30
C VAL A 831 56.35 -3.28 13.85
N ILE A 832 55.29 -3.39 14.65
CA ILE A 832 54.71 -2.25 15.38
C ILE A 832 55.31 -2.14 16.79
N VAL A 833 56.18 -1.15 16.96
CA VAL A 833 56.93 -0.90 18.22
C VAL A 833 56.01 -0.40 19.35
N LYS A 834 54.99 0.41 19.03
CA LYS A 834 54.06 1.02 20.01
C LYS A 834 52.58 0.88 19.56
N PRO A 835 51.92 -0.25 19.85
CA PRO A 835 50.52 -0.49 19.46
C PRO A 835 49.55 0.60 19.93
N GLU A 836 49.75 1.15 21.13
CA GLU A 836 48.91 2.20 21.71
C GLU A 836 48.96 3.51 20.93
N ALA A 837 50.14 3.88 20.40
CA ALA A 837 50.30 5.07 19.58
C ALA A 837 49.73 4.88 18.17
N HIS A 838 49.84 3.65 17.63
CA HIS A 838 49.31 3.31 16.31
C HIS A 838 47.78 3.40 16.28
N ILE A 839 47.11 2.72 17.22
CA ILE A 839 45.64 2.72 17.26
C ILE A 839 45.06 4.10 17.57
N LEU A 840 45.78 4.92 18.35
CA LEU A 840 45.37 6.31 18.63
C LEU A 840 45.37 7.16 17.35
N LYS A 841 46.29 6.90 16.41
CA LYS A 841 46.32 7.57 15.10
C LYS A 841 45.09 7.18 14.26
N ILE A 842 44.71 5.90 14.26
CA ILE A 842 43.54 5.40 13.53
C ILE A 842 42.25 6.00 14.10
N THR A 843 42.07 5.96 15.42
CA THR A 843 40.85 6.49 16.05
C THR A 843 40.81 8.02 16.07
N GLY A 844 41.94 8.71 15.84
CA GLY A 844 42.05 10.17 15.97
C GLY A 844 41.80 10.68 17.39
N GLY A 845 41.87 9.80 18.41
CA GLY A 845 41.53 10.14 19.78
C GLY A 845 40.02 10.29 20.07
N ASP A 846 39.14 9.89 19.15
CA ASP A 846 37.70 9.94 19.36
C ASP A 846 37.27 9.02 20.53
N SER A 847 36.69 9.61 21.57
CA SER A 847 36.27 8.89 22.77
C SER A 847 35.14 7.89 22.50
N ARG A 848 34.39 8.07 21.40
CA ARG A 848 33.34 7.14 20.95
C ARG A 848 33.91 5.81 20.42
N LEU A 849 35.19 5.80 20.00
CA LEU A 849 35.91 4.62 19.48
C LEU A 849 36.80 3.93 20.55
N ASN A 850 36.49 4.14 21.83
CA ASN A 850 37.29 3.60 22.93
C ASN A 850 37.27 2.07 23.00
N GLU A 851 36.18 1.42 22.61
CA GLU A 851 36.10 -0.05 22.63
C GLU A 851 36.99 -0.66 21.54
N LEU A 852 37.04 -0.04 20.36
CA LEU A 852 37.95 -0.43 19.28
C LEU A 852 39.41 -0.41 19.78
N LYS A 853 39.80 0.69 20.42
CA LYS A 853 41.14 0.84 21.03
C LYS A 853 41.43 -0.26 22.05
N ARG A 854 40.47 -0.55 22.95
CA ARG A 854 40.62 -1.58 23.98
C ARG A 854 40.76 -2.98 23.37
N SER A 855 39.90 -3.31 22.42
CA SER A 855 39.91 -4.59 21.70
C SER A 855 41.24 -4.82 20.98
N TYR A 856 41.69 -3.83 20.20
CA TYR A 856 42.96 -3.88 19.49
C TYR A 856 44.17 -4.15 20.41
N ILE A 857 44.30 -3.40 21.51
CA ILE A 857 45.41 -3.57 22.46
C ILE A 857 45.37 -4.95 23.12
N ARG A 858 44.17 -5.44 23.47
CA ARG A 858 43.98 -6.77 24.06
C ARG A 858 44.43 -7.85 23.09
N SER A 859 43.92 -7.83 21.86
CA SER A 859 44.25 -8.80 20.81
C SER A 859 45.74 -8.79 20.44
N MET A 860 46.37 -7.61 20.35
CA MET A 860 47.83 -7.51 20.13
C MET A 860 48.67 -8.14 21.25
N LYS A 861 48.24 -8.02 22.52
CA LYS A 861 48.95 -8.65 23.65
C LYS A 861 48.82 -10.17 23.62
N GLU A 862 47.65 -10.68 23.28
CA GLU A 862 47.39 -12.11 23.13
C GLU A 862 48.24 -12.71 22.00
N LEU A 863 48.27 -12.06 20.83
CA LEU A 863 49.07 -12.47 19.68
C LEU A 863 50.59 -12.43 19.92
N LYS A 864 51.08 -11.51 20.77
CA LYS A 864 52.50 -11.47 21.18
C LYS A 864 52.84 -12.57 22.20
N ARG A 865 51.88 -12.98 23.03
CA ARG A 865 52.06 -14.07 23.99
C ARG A 865 52.09 -15.43 23.30
N SER A 866 51.30 -15.65 22.25
CA SER A 866 51.30 -16.91 21.50
C SER A 866 52.55 -17.15 20.65
N LYS A 867 53.35 -16.11 20.37
CA LYS A 867 54.66 -16.20 19.67
C LYS A 867 55.84 -16.47 20.61
N ARG A 868 55.64 -16.43 21.93
CA ARG A 868 56.65 -16.79 22.95
C ARG A 868 56.40 -18.20 23.44
#